data_AF-A0A965R6D1-F1
#
_entry.id   AF-A0A965R6D1-F1
#
_cell.length_a   1.000
_cell.length_b   1.000
_cell.length_c   1.000
_cell.angle_alpha   90.00
_cell.angle_beta   90.00
_cell.angle_gamma   90.00
#
_symmetry.space_group_name_H-M   'P 1'
#
loop_
_entity.id
_entity.type
_entity.pdbx_description
1 polymer ?
#
loop_
_entity_poly.entity_id
_entity_poly.type
_entity_poly.pdbx_seq_one_letter_code
_entity_poly.pdbx_strand_id
1 'polypeptide(L)'
;MLLAPNGKQSNLTKEQYKLVRTPQFKAWFGDWENDPQNASKVVDANGEPMVVYHGTDRKFTKFNKSLIGSASGEENKLNGFYFTSDYDTAKFYAEYYDEQKNYIMSCFLNLRKPIIKSKENPLGIFSLIENAFENNNDGVIIKSVIDSGRKSNQIIAFESNQIKLASGENTTFDANNDDIRYAKGGRTIAQTPAPKKDRIYGSKVNKVGSASSEKSAKSIVLSKKIIDSLKDKLLVFKKKHPSKTNITIDDLKAVYRRGLGAYSSSHRPTISGGVPNTRNAWAMARVNKFLLKAGGTKVKKAYVQDDDLMEYGGEVAPFNTKTIVSSQSDFQNSFKITLLTKNDDVIGTFAYYIDNEDYTPHHSVEVNPKYRGLGFGKELLLKAIKVANDYELGFSSDSSMTLDQKRVYDSLERDGLISGYLGTFSLTDKGEDYLMENELDMYAKGGKVVVDEKEMLKFKKIGISDVYEIEAIKDIGLQGFNFDKQTILDVINKRFNSLLVGYDDYLVDEDSEAITRAIQNDIDARKEQGDSLENIKMFESYLTNDAQRQRYLDSYRNTQQSTILEWVNYLKQSEYDEAFKYLMLKSVLEYNYDFKTNKLIERTNKTLRNFTNFDAGTLSEIYAQNSKYLLKDYVELQVKNVDAIIKSKNLVKESKDGYWIKFDGGSEVSQEQRQKNAKELSQLVQNTYWCTKTNAKSQLDDGDFYVYVTKSDKELLPRIAIRMEGDRVGEVRGNKSSSQD
;
A
#
# COMPACT_ATOMS: atom_id res chain seq x y z
N MET A 1 -15.72 2.96 54.77
CA MET A 1 -14.37 3.51 55.03
C MET A 1 -13.35 2.61 54.34
N LEU A 2 -12.29 3.17 53.77
CA LEU A 2 -11.17 2.41 53.24
C LEU A 2 -10.19 2.14 54.38
N LEU A 3 -9.89 0.87 54.67
CA LEU A 3 -9.02 0.48 55.78
C LEU A 3 -7.66 0.03 55.25
N ALA A 4 -6.61 0.45 55.96
CA ALA A 4 -5.25 -0.01 55.78
C ALA A 4 -5.05 -1.40 56.44
N PRO A 5 -3.94 -2.11 56.18
CA PRO A 5 -3.69 -3.43 56.77
C PRO A 5 -3.65 -3.44 58.31
N ASN A 6 -3.31 -2.31 58.94
CA ASN A 6 -3.31 -2.16 60.40
C ASN A 6 -4.72 -1.89 61.00
N GLY A 7 -5.77 -1.93 60.19
CA GLY A 7 -7.16 -1.69 60.60
C GLY A 7 -7.54 -0.22 60.79
N LYS A 8 -6.62 0.73 60.61
CA LYS A 8 -6.91 2.18 60.65
C LYS A 8 -7.41 2.67 59.30
N GLN A 9 -7.99 3.87 59.28
CA GLN A 9 -8.39 4.53 58.05
C GLN A 9 -7.17 4.79 57.14
N SER A 10 -7.31 4.47 55.85
CA SER A 10 -6.30 4.70 54.81
C SER A 10 -5.99 6.19 54.64
N ASN A 11 -4.70 6.52 54.46
CA ASN A 11 -4.26 7.88 54.12
C ASN A 11 -4.29 8.16 52.60
N LEU A 12 -4.54 7.14 51.79
CA LEU A 12 -4.66 7.25 50.33
C LEU A 12 -6.05 7.74 49.89
N THR A 13 -6.11 8.44 48.76
CA THR A 13 -7.38 8.70 48.07
C THR A 13 -8.03 7.39 47.60
N LYS A 14 -9.32 7.42 47.24
CA LYS A 14 -10.03 6.23 46.75
C LYS A 14 -9.37 5.63 45.50
N GLU A 15 -8.86 6.49 44.64
CA GLU A 15 -8.17 6.13 43.40
C GLU A 15 -6.81 5.52 43.69
N GLN A 16 -6.02 6.16 44.56
CA GLN A 16 -4.72 5.64 44.99
C GLN A 16 -4.86 4.32 45.73
N TYR A 17 -5.85 4.19 46.61
CA TYR A 17 -6.16 2.97 47.35
C TYR A 17 -6.39 1.77 46.41
N LYS A 18 -7.12 1.99 45.30
CA LYS A 18 -7.30 0.97 44.26
C LYS A 18 -6.02 0.72 43.47
N LEU A 19 -5.29 1.78 43.13
CA LEU A 19 -4.09 1.72 42.30
C LEU A 19 -2.97 0.90 42.95
N VAL A 20 -2.71 1.13 44.24
CA VAL A 20 -1.63 0.45 44.97
C VAL A 20 -1.90 -1.05 45.20
N ARG A 21 -3.13 -1.50 44.94
CA ARG A 21 -3.57 -2.90 45.04
C ARG A 21 -3.60 -3.60 43.68
N THR A 22 -3.23 -2.91 42.61
CA THR A 22 -3.13 -3.54 41.29
C THR A 22 -1.90 -4.46 41.21
N PRO A 23 -1.96 -5.56 40.45
CA PRO A 23 -0.80 -6.42 40.20
C PRO A 23 0.41 -5.68 39.63
N GLN A 24 0.16 -4.67 38.79
CA GLN A 24 1.19 -3.84 38.16
C GLN A 24 1.96 -3.04 39.20
N PHE A 25 1.24 -2.37 40.11
CA PHE A 25 1.84 -1.65 41.21
C PHE A 25 2.67 -2.59 42.09
N LYS A 26 2.10 -3.73 42.51
CA LYS A 26 2.80 -4.72 43.35
C LYS A 26 4.01 -5.35 42.67
N ALA A 27 4.00 -5.51 41.35
CA ALA A 27 5.19 -6.02 40.64
C ALA A 27 6.38 -5.05 40.76
N TRP A 28 6.10 -3.75 40.73
CA TRP A 28 7.10 -2.69 40.82
C TRP A 28 7.48 -2.36 42.25
N PHE A 29 6.50 -1.99 43.08
CA PHE A 29 6.67 -1.59 44.47
C PHE A 29 6.99 -2.79 45.39
N GLY A 30 6.62 -4.01 44.99
CA GLY A 30 6.59 -5.21 45.83
C GLY A 30 5.20 -5.42 46.46
N ASP A 31 4.89 -6.66 46.83
CA ASP A 31 3.61 -7.01 47.48
C ASP A 31 3.62 -6.56 48.94
N TRP A 32 3.41 -5.27 49.16
CA TRP A 32 3.45 -4.65 50.49
C TRP A 32 2.38 -5.16 51.46
N GLU A 33 1.30 -5.81 50.97
CA GLU A 33 0.25 -6.39 51.80
C GLU A 33 0.64 -7.76 52.38
N ASN A 34 1.33 -8.61 51.60
CA ASN A 34 1.62 -10.00 51.98
C ASN A 34 3.11 -10.32 52.14
N ASP A 35 4.00 -9.53 51.52
CA ASP A 35 5.45 -9.67 51.55
C ASP A 35 6.14 -8.30 51.75
N PRO A 36 5.91 -7.63 52.90
CA PRO A 36 6.49 -6.32 53.18
C PRO A 36 8.03 -6.35 53.26
N GLN A 37 8.65 -7.52 53.43
CA GLN A 37 10.10 -7.66 53.47
C GLN A 37 10.73 -7.41 52.10
N ASN A 38 10.11 -7.89 51.01
CA ASN A 38 10.60 -7.70 49.65
C ASN A 38 9.98 -6.49 48.92
N ALA A 39 9.12 -5.73 49.60
CA ALA A 39 8.54 -4.48 49.10
C ALA A 39 9.34 -3.24 49.49
N SER A 40 9.06 -2.14 48.79
CA SER A 40 9.59 -0.81 49.06
C SER A 40 9.36 -0.39 50.51
N LYS A 41 10.34 0.30 51.10
CA LYS A 41 10.31 0.82 52.47
C LYS A 41 9.70 2.22 52.58
N VAL A 42 9.26 2.79 51.45
CA VAL A 42 8.57 4.09 51.40
C VAL A 42 7.08 3.88 51.68
N VAL A 43 6.78 3.52 52.93
CA VAL A 43 5.43 3.27 53.44
C VAL A 43 5.10 4.25 54.56
N ASP A 44 3.80 4.50 54.77
CA ASP A 44 3.30 5.40 55.79
C ASP A 44 3.20 4.70 57.16
N ALA A 45 2.69 5.41 58.18
CA ALA A 45 2.51 4.86 59.51
C ALA A 45 1.49 3.70 59.59
N ASN A 46 0.66 3.54 58.54
CA ASN A 46 -0.30 2.45 58.42
C ASN A 46 0.27 1.24 57.66
N GLY A 47 1.49 1.34 57.13
CA GLY A 47 2.11 0.32 56.29
C GLY A 47 1.62 0.34 54.84
N GLU A 48 0.85 1.35 54.44
CA GLU A 48 0.45 1.54 53.03
C GLU A 48 1.55 2.29 52.25
N PRO A 49 1.64 2.13 50.92
CA PRO A 49 2.58 2.90 50.10
C PRO A 49 2.38 4.40 50.30
N MET A 50 3.44 5.11 50.67
CA MET A 50 3.37 6.53 51.00
C MET A 50 3.47 7.39 49.74
N VAL A 51 2.55 8.35 49.59
CA VAL A 51 2.67 9.42 48.59
C VAL A 51 3.67 10.45 49.10
N VAL A 52 4.67 10.75 48.30
CA VAL A 52 5.72 11.75 48.59
C VAL A 52 5.74 12.82 47.51
N TYR A 53 6.38 13.95 47.79
CA TYR A 53 6.29 15.14 46.97
C TYR A 53 7.68 15.63 46.54
N HIS A 54 7.76 16.10 45.30
CA HIS A 54 8.92 16.78 44.73
C HIS A 54 8.51 18.14 44.19
N GLY A 55 9.19 19.20 44.61
CA GLY A 55 9.00 20.56 44.12
C GLY A 55 9.95 20.88 42.98
N THR A 56 9.46 21.50 41.90
CA THR A 56 10.27 21.85 40.72
C THR A 56 9.68 23.06 39.98
N ASP A 57 10.53 23.73 39.20
CA ASP A 57 10.21 24.91 38.38
C ASP A 57 9.58 24.56 37.01
N ARG A 58 9.54 23.27 36.65
CA ARG A 58 9.13 22.81 35.31
C ARG A 58 8.39 21.48 35.31
N LYS A 59 7.50 21.29 34.34
CA LYS A 59 6.91 19.97 34.07
C LYS A 59 7.88 19.10 33.29
N PHE A 60 8.12 17.88 33.77
CA PHE A 60 8.90 16.88 33.07
C PHE A 60 8.34 15.48 33.27
N THR A 61 8.94 14.52 32.58
CA THR A 61 8.39 13.18 32.40
C THR A 61 9.32 12.10 32.91
N LYS A 62 10.59 12.46 33.16
CA LYS A 62 11.66 11.60 33.63
C LYS A 62 12.57 12.44 34.53
N PHE A 63 13.03 11.86 35.63
CA PHE A 63 14.07 12.46 36.44
C PHE A 63 15.43 12.24 35.75
N ASN A 64 16.07 13.33 35.34
CA ASN A 64 17.34 13.26 34.61
C ASN A 64 18.51 13.39 35.58
N LYS A 65 19.37 12.37 35.63
CA LYS A 65 20.56 12.37 36.50
C LYS A 65 21.52 13.52 36.20
N SER A 66 21.60 13.97 34.95
CA SER A 66 22.47 15.09 34.57
C SER A 66 22.02 16.44 35.15
N LEU A 67 20.83 16.50 35.77
CA LEU A 67 20.27 17.70 36.40
C LEU A 67 20.31 17.62 37.93
N ILE A 68 20.92 16.58 38.50
CA ILE A 68 21.06 16.47 39.96
C ILE A 68 21.97 17.59 40.47
N GLY A 69 21.50 18.32 41.49
CA GLY A 69 22.25 19.44 42.09
C GLY A 69 22.16 20.76 41.33
N SER A 70 21.54 20.80 40.13
CA SER A 70 21.44 22.03 39.33
C SER A 70 20.60 23.11 40.02
N ALA A 71 19.61 22.72 40.83
CA ALA A 71 18.78 23.67 41.56
C ALA A 71 19.52 24.27 42.76
N SER A 72 20.39 23.51 43.44
CA SER A 72 21.13 23.99 44.61
C SER A 72 22.48 24.64 44.29
N GLY A 73 22.85 24.73 43.01
CA GLY A 73 24.18 25.20 42.58
C GLY A 73 25.33 24.24 42.94
N GLU A 74 25.00 23.01 43.34
CA GLU A 74 25.94 21.98 43.80
C GLU A 74 26.01 20.86 42.75
N GLU A 75 26.25 21.26 41.51
CA GLU A 75 26.41 20.35 40.37
C GLU A 75 27.50 19.31 40.68
N ASN A 76 27.18 18.03 40.47
CA ASN A 76 28.08 16.89 40.69
C ASN A 76 28.46 16.56 42.16
N LYS A 77 27.83 17.19 43.18
CA LYS A 77 28.08 16.84 44.60
C LYS A 77 26.97 16.00 45.25
N LEU A 78 25.84 15.79 44.57
CA LEU A 78 24.69 15.06 45.10
C LEU A 78 24.43 13.78 44.31
N ASN A 79 24.14 12.69 45.01
CA ASN A 79 23.66 11.45 44.39
C ASN A 79 22.16 11.28 44.68
N GLY A 80 21.31 11.63 43.71
CA GLY A 80 19.88 11.26 43.71
C GLY A 80 18.87 12.40 43.62
N PHE A 81 17.61 12.00 43.55
CA PHE A 81 16.42 12.85 43.43
C PHE A 81 15.73 12.94 44.79
N TYR A 82 15.51 14.17 45.26
CA TYR A 82 15.00 14.45 46.60
C TYR A 82 13.47 14.54 46.62
N PHE A 83 12.87 13.96 47.65
CA PHE A 83 11.45 13.97 47.94
C PHE A 83 11.22 14.25 49.42
N THR A 84 10.04 14.76 49.74
CA THR A 84 9.58 14.92 51.12
C THR A 84 8.20 14.29 51.31
N SER A 85 7.92 13.79 52.52
CA SER A 85 6.58 13.31 52.88
C SER A 85 5.59 14.45 53.17
N ASP A 86 6.03 15.71 53.22
CA ASP A 86 5.18 16.88 53.51
C ASP A 86 5.00 17.75 52.26
N TYR A 87 3.75 18.01 51.90
CA TYR A 87 3.40 18.78 50.70
C TYR A 87 3.90 20.22 50.79
N ASP A 88 3.76 20.87 51.95
CA ASP A 88 4.12 22.27 52.14
C ASP A 88 5.65 22.47 52.09
N THR A 89 6.43 21.52 52.60
CA THR A 89 7.89 21.52 52.41
C THR A 89 8.25 21.44 50.91
N ALA A 90 7.62 20.55 50.13
CA ALA A 90 7.89 20.49 48.68
C ALA A 90 7.46 21.78 47.97
N LYS A 91 6.35 22.40 48.41
CA LYS A 91 5.86 23.68 47.91
C LYS A 91 6.85 24.80 48.15
N PHE A 92 7.39 24.90 49.37
CA PHE A 92 8.44 25.84 49.72
C PHE A 92 9.66 25.71 48.79
N TYR A 93 10.11 24.48 48.51
CA TYR A 93 11.22 24.26 47.58
C TYR A 93 10.91 24.60 46.12
N ALA A 94 9.66 24.45 45.66
CA ALA A 94 9.29 24.92 44.34
C ALA A 94 9.32 26.46 44.29
N GLU A 95 8.70 27.12 45.28
CA GLU A 95 8.55 28.57 45.39
C GLU A 95 9.89 29.30 45.58
N TYR A 96 10.86 28.65 46.22
CA TYR A 96 12.20 29.20 46.44
C TYR A 96 12.94 29.57 45.14
N TYR A 97 12.61 28.93 44.01
CA TYR A 97 13.33 29.12 42.74
C TYR A 97 12.65 30.08 41.76
N ASP A 98 11.31 30.06 41.68
CA ASP A 98 10.52 30.97 40.82
C ASP A 98 9.08 31.02 41.37
N GLU A 99 8.72 32.08 42.09
CA GLU A 99 7.38 32.26 42.66
C GLU A 99 6.25 32.15 41.62
N GLN A 100 6.55 32.30 40.33
CA GLN A 100 5.57 32.22 39.23
C GLN A 100 5.48 30.84 38.57
N LYS A 101 6.38 29.87 38.86
CA LYS A 101 6.42 28.56 38.20
C LYS A 101 6.60 27.39 39.18
N ASN A 102 5.59 27.12 40.00
CA ASN A 102 5.67 26.10 41.04
C ASN A 102 4.92 24.81 40.68
N TYR A 103 5.64 23.72 40.43
CA TYR A 103 5.04 22.41 40.20
C TYR A 103 5.39 21.42 41.31
N ILE A 104 4.36 20.84 41.92
CA ILE A 104 4.50 19.79 42.94
C ILE A 104 4.09 18.45 42.35
N MET A 105 5.01 17.50 42.37
CA MET A 105 4.81 16.16 41.82
C MET A 105 4.55 15.17 42.96
N SER A 106 3.33 14.63 43.02
CA SER A 106 3.00 13.53 43.92
C SER A 106 3.46 12.19 43.33
N CYS A 107 4.30 11.47 44.05
CA CYS A 107 4.97 10.26 43.57
C CYS A 107 4.85 9.09 44.57
N PHE A 108 4.89 7.87 44.04
CA PHE A 108 5.30 6.68 44.78
C PHE A 108 6.77 6.39 44.48
N LEU A 109 7.48 5.79 45.44
CA LEU A 109 8.90 5.43 45.30
C LEU A 109 9.14 3.95 45.59
N ASN A 110 9.94 3.29 44.74
CA ASN A 110 10.36 1.90 44.92
C ASN A 110 11.80 1.82 45.46
N LEU A 111 11.94 1.87 46.79
CA LEU A 111 13.20 1.71 47.51
C LEU A 111 13.13 0.46 48.39
N ARG A 112 13.60 -0.69 47.89
CA ARG A 112 13.54 -1.98 48.59
C ARG A 112 14.70 -2.16 49.56
N LYS A 113 15.86 -1.60 49.25
CA LYS A 113 17.08 -1.64 50.08
C LYS A 113 17.65 -0.23 50.30
N PRO A 114 16.90 0.71 50.93
CA PRO A 114 17.43 2.02 51.27
C PRO A 114 18.20 1.96 52.59
N ILE A 115 19.12 2.91 52.79
CA ILE A 115 19.60 3.21 54.15
C ILE A 115 18.52 4.05 54.85
N ILE A 116 18.09 3.60 56.03
CA ILE A 116 17.08 4.29 56.83
C ILE A 116 17.71 4.83 58.11
N LYS A 117 17.62 6.14 58.32
CA LYS A 117 18.13 6.84 59.51
C LYS A 117 17.05 7.74 60.11
N SER A 118 17.24 8.11 61.37
CA SER A 118 16.39 9.06 62.08
C SER A 118 17.26 10.19 62.60
N LYS A 119 16.83 11.44 62.42
CA LYS A 119 17.50 12.64 62.98
C LYS A 119 19.02 12.70 62.72
N GLU A 120 19.42 12.80 61.46
CA GLU A 120 20.82 13.13 61.15
C GLU A 120 21.10 14.63 61.24
N ASN A 121 22.32 14.96 61.69
CA ASN A 121 22.87 16.32 61.68
C ASN A 121 23.21 16.69 60.21
N PRO A 122 22.85 17.89 59.70
CA PRO A 122 23.03 18.28 58.30
C PRO A 122 24.45 18.08 57.72
N LEU A 123 25.47 18.08 58.57
CA LEU A 123 26.87 17.86 58.16
C LEU A 123 27.18 16.43 57.69
N GLY A 124 26.34 15.44 58.01
CA GLY A 124 26.54 14.03 57.64
C GLY A 124 25.73 13.54 56.44
N ILE A 125 24.75 14.30 55.96
CA ILE A 125 23.77 13.79 54.97
C ILE A 125 24.41 13.43 53.63
N PHE A 126 25.40 14.22 53.18
CA PHE A 126 26.12 13.93 51.93
C PHE A 126 26.94 12.65 52.06
N SER A 127 27.63 12.47 53.18
CA SER A 127 28.38 11.24 53.46
C SER A 127 27.47 10.01 53.57
N LEU A 128 26.25 10.16 54.12
CA LEU A 128 25.25 9.09 54.17
C LEU A 128 24.80 8.70 52.77
N ILE A 129 24.50 9.69 51.92
CA ILE A 129 24.05 9.49 50.54
C ILE A 129 25.15 8.82 49.71
N GLU A 130 26.39 9.30 49.82
CA GLU A 130 27.56 8.72 49.15
C GLU A 130 27.79 7.28 49.62
N ASN A 131 27.80 7.04 50.93
CA ASN A 131 27.93 5.70 51.48
C ASN A 131 26.79 4.76 51.02
N ALA A 132 25.56 5.25 50.98
CA ALA A 132 24.42 4.48 50.49
C ALA A 132 24.62 4.07 49.02
N PHE A 133 25.05 5.02 48.18
CA PHE A 133 25.32 4.80 46.77
C PHE A 133 26.47 3.79 46.55
N GLU A 134 27.61 3.99 47.23
CA GLU A 134 28.78 3.10 47.14
C GLU A 134 28.49 1.67 47.61
N ASN A 135 27.65 1.51 48.64
CA ASN A 135 27.25 0.20 49.15
C ASN A 135 26.08 -0.42 48.37
N ASN A 136 25.79 0.10 47.17
CA ASN A 136 24.77 -0.41 46.25
C ASN A 136 23.40 -0.53 46.94
N ASN A 137 23.05 0.48 47.75
CA ASN A 137 21.70 0.70 48.24
C ASN A 137 20.92 1.48 47.19
N ASP A 138 19.60 1.36 47.22
CA ASP A 138 18.75 1.91 46.17
C ASP A 138 18.19 3.31 46.52
N GLY A 139 18.49 3.82 47.71
CA GLY A 139 18.16 5.17 48.13
C GLY A 139 18.42 5.41 49.61
N VAL A 140 17.94 6.54 50.11
CA VAL A 140 18.06 6.96 51.51
C VAL A 140 16.72 7.45 52.03
N ILE A 141 16.36 7.08 53.25
CA ILE A 141 15.17 7.58 53.96
C ILE A 141 15.63 8.14 55.31
N ILE A 142 15.47 9.45 55.49
CA ILE A 142 15.78 10.15 56.73
C ILE A 142 14.47 10.55 57.38
N LYS A 143 14.18 9.94 58.53
CA LYS A 143 12.94 10.18 59.26
C LYS A 143 13.05 11.40 60.16
N SER A 144 11.96 12.14 60.26
CA SER A 144 11.81 13.24 61.23
C SER A 144 12.81 14.38 61.07
N VAL A 145 13.14 14.75 59.84
CA VAL A 145 13.95 15.94 59.51
C VAL A 145 13.09 17.18 59.77
N ILE A 146 13.68 18.19 60.40
CA ILE A 146 13.05 19.51 60.52
C ILE A 146 13.61 20.35 59.36
N ASP A 147 12.75 20.67 58.41
CA ASP A 147 13.08 21.41 57.20
C ASP A 147 12.02 22.49 56.95
N SER A 148 12.46 23.71 56.67
CA SER A 148 11.60 24.91 56.61
C SER A 148 10.64 25.04 57.81
N GLY A 149 11.11 24.67 59.01
CA GLY A 149 10.32 24.69 60.25
C GLY A 149 9.30 23.55 60.39
N ARG A 150 9.23 22.62 59.45
CA ARG A 150 8.27 21.51 59.42
C ARG A 150 8.98 20.18 59.55
N LYS A 151 8.37 19.27 60.32
CA LYS A 151 8.90 17.93 60.55
C LYS A 151 8.38 16.96 59.48
N SER A 152 9.26 16.43 58.64
CA SER A 152 8.90 15.50 57.56
C SER A 152 9.96 14.40 57.37
N ASN A 153 9.68 13.41 56.53
CA ASN A 153 10.69 12.46 56.07
C ASN A 153 11.30 13.00 54.77
N GLN A 154 12.63 13.03 54.71
CA GLN A 154 13.38 13.31 53.48
C GLN A 154 13.78 11.98 52.84
N ILE A 155 13.50 11.84 51.54
CA ILE A 155 13.66 10.57 50.83
C ILE A 155 14.40 10.84 49.53
N ILE A 156 15.46 10.07 49.29
CA ILE A 156 16.33 10.22 48.12
C ILE A 156 16.30 8.93 47.31
N ALA A 157 15.88 9.03 46.05
CA ALA A 157 15.91 7.93 45.09
C ALA A 157 17.07 8.13 44.10
N PHE A 158 17.84 7.09 43.79
CA PHE A 158 19.03 7.23 42.96
C PHE A 158 18.78 7.06 41.45
N GLU A 159 17.69 6.41 41.07
CA GLU A 159 17.35 6.08 39.68
C GLU A 159 15.94 6.56 39.31
N SER A 160 15.76 7.00 38.05
CA SER A 160 14.48 7.55 37.59
C SER A 160 13.36 6.50 37.55
N ASN A 161 13.69 5.24 37.24
CA ASN A 161 12.74 4.13 37.20
C ASN A 161 12.17 3.75 38.58
N GLN A 162 12.76 4.25 39.67
CA GLN A 162 12.25 4.10 41.03
C GLN A 162 11.12 5.07 41.36
N ILE A 163 10.78 5.98 40.43
CA ILE A 163 9.82 7.06 40.66
C ILE A 163 8.64 6.93 39.69
N LYS A 164 7.41 6.98 40.21
CA LYS A 164 6.16 6.93 39.43
C LYS A 164 5.14 7.89 40.02
N LEU A 165 4.33 8.58 39.20
CA LEU A 165 3.30 9.50 39.69
C LEU A 165 2.20 8.77 40.46
N ALA A 166 1.77 9.40 41.55
CA ALA A 166 0.66 8.96 42.39
C ALA A 166 -0.70 9.54 41.95
N SER A 167 -0.76 10.27 40.84
CA SER A 167 -1.98 10.89 40.28
C SER A 167 -2.97 9.87 39.71
N GLY A 168 -2.56 8.62 39.52
CA GLY A 168 -3.35 7.59 38.84
C GLY A 168 -3.17 7.56 37.32
N GLU A 169 -2.40 8.48 36.74
CA GLU A 169 -2.06 8.46 35.30
C GLU A 169 -1.16 7.28 34.94
N ASN A 170 -0.32 6.82 35.87
CA ASN A 170 0.50 5.63 35.68
C ASN A 170 -0.23 4.38 36.15
N THR A 171 -0.63 3.52 35.22
CA THR A 171 -1.33 2.25 35.53
C THR A 171 -0.45 1.02 35.32
N THR A 172 0.80 1.21 34.88
CA THR A 172 1.66 0.12 34.41
C THR A 172 2.87 -0.13 35.28
N PHE A 173 3.34 0.89 36.00
CA PHE A 173 4.43 0.81 36.98
C PHE A 173 5.62 -0.01 36.45
N ASP A 174 6.17 0.34 35.30
CA ASP A 174 7.31 -0.41 34.74
C ASP A 174 8.63 -0.01 35.40
N ALA A 175 9.29 -0.99 36.03
CA ALA A 175 10.60 -0.85 36.67
C ALA A 175 11.76 -0.60 35.69
N ASN A 176 11.56 -0.74 34.38
CA ASN A 176 12.59 -0.51 33.35
C ASN A 176 12.32 0.75 32.53
N ASN A 177 11.30 1.52 32.89
CA ASN A 177 10.94 2.75 32.21
C ASN A 177 11.20 3.92 33.16
N ASP A 178 11.97 4.89 32.70
CA ASP A 178 12.26 6.09 33.47
C ASP A 178 11.09 7.10 33.45
N ASP A 179 10.11 6.96 32.54
CA ASP A 179 8.95 7.85 32.49
C ASP A 179 8.03 7.62 33.70
N ILE A 180 7.69 8.71 34.38
CA ILE A 180 6.92 8.72 35.62
C ILE A 180 5.40 8.60 35.40
N ARG A 181 4.87 8.89 34.21
CA ARG A 181 3.43 9.13 33.92
C ARG A 181 2.65 7.97 33.28
N TYR A 182 3.30 6.90 32.81
CA TYR A 182 2.79 6.15 31.65
C TYR A 182 1.43 5.41 31.80
N ALA A 183 0.40 5.98 31.16
CA ALA A 183 -0.97 5.45 30.95
C ALA A 183 -1.10 4.43 29.78
N LYS A 184 -0.05 4.20 28.97
CA LYS A 184 -0.08 3.31 27.77
C LYS A 184 1.06 2.26 27.68
N GLY A 185 1.47 1.68 28.81
CA GLY A 185 2.19 0.38 28.82
C GLY A 185 3.71 0.44 28.76
N GLY A 186 4.39 0.15 29.88
CA GLY A 186 5.80 -0.23 29.90
C GLY A 186 6.05 -1.73 29.65
N ARG A 187 7.33 -2.09 29.56
CA ARG A 187 7.85 -3.44 29.27
C ARG A 187 7.64 -4.38 30.48
N THR A 188 6.85 -5.43 30.29
CA THR A 188 6.67 -6.54 31.26
C THR A 188 8.00 -7.26 31.57
N ILE A 189 8.09 -8.07 32.65
CA ILE A 189 9.25 -8.95 32.93
C ILE A 189 9.66 -9.75 31.67
N ALA A 190 8.71 -10.12 30.81
CA ALA A 190 8.98 -10.80 29.54
C ALA A 190 9.74 -9.97 28.49
N GLN A 191 10.07 -8.71 28.80
CA GLN A 191 10.75 -7.73 27.95
C GLN A 191 12.06 -7.22 28.58
N THR A 192 12.55 -7.83 29.67
CA THR A 192 13.90 -7.59 30.24
C THR A 192 14.92 -8.60 29.73
N PRO A 193 16.19 -8.23 29.49
CA PRO A 193 17.21 -9.17 29.01
C PRO A 193 17.48 -10.34 29.99
N ALA A 194 17.77 -11.54 29.47
CA ALA A 194 18.13 -12.71 30.30
C ALA A 194 19.33 -12.43 31.24
N PRO A 195 19.57 -13.28 32.28
CA PRO A 195 20.79 -13.20 33.09
C PRO A 195 22.06 -13.16 32.24
N LYS A 196 23.09 -12.41 32.66
CA LYS A 196 24.33 -12.21 31.86
C LYS A 196 24.93 -13.52 31.34
N LYS A 197 24.91 -14.59 32.15
CA LYS A 197 25.39 -15.94 31.80
C LYS A 197 24.66 -16.59 30.62
N ASP A 198 23.42 -16.18 30.34
CA ASP A 198 22.56 -16.75 29.30
C ASP A 198 22.45 -15.83 28.06
N ARG A 199 23.17 -14.70 28.05
CA ARG A 199 23.21 -13.75 26.93
C ARG A 199 24.24 -14.22 25.89
N ILE A 200 23.78 -14.73 24.76
CA ILE A 200 24.64 -15.30 23.72
C ILE A 200 24.17 -14.77 22.36
N TYR A 201 24.94 -13.88 21.73
CA TYR A 201 24.54 -13.22 20.49
C TYR A 201 25.00 -13.96 19.21
N GLY A 202 25.86 -14.97 19.34
CA GLY A 202 26.45 -15.75 18.25
C GLY A 202 27.25 -16.95 18.76
N SER A 203 27.75 -17.80 17.87
CA SER A 203 28.78 -18.80 18.18
C SER A 203 29.78 -18.92 17.03
N LYS A 204 30.91 -19.61 17.25
CA LYS A 204 31.89 -19.90 16.18
C LYS A 204 31.24 -20.64 14.99
N VAL A 205 30.24 -21.47 15.27
CA VAL A 205 29.49 -22.26 14.27
C VAL A 205 28.36 -21.44 13.65
N ASN A 206 27.55 -20.77 14.46
CA ASN A 206 26.42 -19.95 14.00
C ASN A 206 26.66 -18.47 14.35
N LYS A 207 27.40 -17.77 13.48
CA LYS A 207 27.79 -16.36 13.67
C LYS A 207 26.58 -15.44 13.85
N VAL A 208 26.82 -14.23 14.39
CA VAL A 208 25.79 -13.17 14.48
C VAL A 208 25.20 -12.92 13.09
N GLY A 209 23.87 -12.81 12.99
CA GLY A 209 23.19 -12.64 11.70
C GLY A 209 22.93 -13.92 10.90
N SER A 210 23.34 -15.10 11.38
CA SER A 210 23.08 -16.40 10.71
C SER A 210 21.60 -16.73 10.49
N ALA A 211 20.67 -16.01 11.13
CA ALA A 211 19.22 -16.18 10.97
C ALA A 211 18.55 -14.97 10.30
N SER A 212 19.31 -14.10 9.64
CA SER A 212 18.80 -12.89 8.98
C SER A 212 18.02 -13.16 7.69
N SER A 213 18.13 -14.35 7.12
CA SER A 213 17.49 -14.72 5.85
C SER A 213 17.39 -16.23 5.70
N GLU A 214 16.55 -16.70 4.77
CA GLU A 214 16.48 -18.13 4.42
C GLU A 214 17.85 -18.67 3.94
N LYS A 215 18.60 -17.90 3.15
CA LYS A 215 19.94 -18.28 2.65
C LYS A 215 20.95 -18.49 3.78
N SER A 216 20.98 -17.58 4.77
CA SER A 216 21.83 -17.75 5.95
C SER A 216 21.31 -18.87 6.87
N ALA A 217 19.99 -19.09 6.92
CA ALA A 217 19.36 -20.14 7.70
C ALA A 217 19.75 -21.56 7.26
N LYS A 218 19.99 -21.79 5.96
CA LYS A 218 20.48 -23.07 5.41
C LYS A 218 21.79 -23.52 6.06
N SER A 219 22.65 -22.57 6.43
CA SER A 219 23.93 -22.83 7.10
C SER A 219 23.83 -23.01 8.62
N ILE A 220 22.63 -22.87 9.22
CA ILE A 220 22.45 -23.02 10.66
C ILE A 220 22.62 -24.50 11.05
N VAL A 221 23.60 -24.76 11.90
CA VAL A 221 23.84 -26.08 12.49
C VAL A 221 23.19 -26.13 13.87
N LEU A 222 22.20 -27.02 14.03
CA LEU A 222 21.55 -27.33 15.32
C LEU A 222 21.82 -28.79 15.70
N SER A 223 21.63 -29.15 16.97
CA SER A 223 21.76 -30.54 17.40
C SER A 223 20.69 -31.42 16.75
N LYS A 224 21.02 -32.70 16.50
CA LYS A 224 20.11 -33.68 15.89
C LYS A 224 18.73 -33.70 16.55
N LYS A 225 18.70 -33.74 17.88
CA LYS A 225 17.46 -33.72 18.69
C LYS A 225 16.57 -32.50 18.41
N ILE A 226 17.15 -31.32 18.18
CA ILE A 226 16.38 -30.11 17.84
C ILE A 226 15.87 -30.19 16.41
N ILE A 227 16.70 -30.62 15.46
CA ILE A 227 16.30 -30.78 14.06
C ILE A 227 15.13 -31.75 13.95
N ASP A 228 15.20 -32.89 14.62
CA ASP A 228 14.13 -33.89 14.63
C ASP A 228 12.83 -33.30 15.19
N SER A 229 12.90 -32.56 16.31
CA SER A 229 11.72 -31.88 16.87
C SER A 229 11.11 -30.81 15.95
N LEU A 230 11.92 -30.09 15.17
CA LEU A 230 11.42 -29.12 14.19
C LEU A 230 10.77 -29.83 13.00
N LYS A 231 11.36 -30.94 12.53
CA LYS A 231 10.77 -31.76 11.46
C LYS A 231 9.41 -32.33 11.85
N ASP A 232 9.29 -32.86 13.06
CA ASP A 232 8.01 -33.39 13.57
C ASP A 232 6.93 -32.30 13.60
N LYS A 233 7.28 -31.08 14.06
CA LYS A 233 6.35 -29.95 14.07
C LYS A 233 5.94 -29.50 12.68
N LEU A 234 6.89 -29.45 11.74
CA LEU A 234 6.61 -29.13 10.35
C LEU A 234 5.69 -30.16 9.72
N LEU A 235 5.94 -31.45 9.95
CA LEU A 235 5.11 -32.54 9.45
C LEU A 235 3.67 -32.46 9.99
N VAL A 236 3.51 -32.24 11.30
CA VAL A 236 2.18 -32.03 11.92
C VAL A 236 1.48 -30.81 11.35
N PHE A 237 2.20 -29.72 11.11
CA PHE A 237 1.66 -28.50 10.51
C PHE A 237 1.18 -28.74 9.07
N LYS A 238 2.01 -29.37 8.22
CA LYS A 238 1.67 -29.67 6.82
C LYS A 238 0.47 -30.62 6.71
N LYS A 239 0.35 -31.59 7.61
CA LYS A 239 -0.81 -32.47 7.68
C LYS A 239 -2.11 -31.72 7.99
N LYS A 240 -2.05 -30.68 8.84
CA LYS A 240 -3.22 -29.85 9.21
C LYS A 240 -3.52 -28.74 8.21
N HIS A 241 -2.50 -28.26 7.49
CA HIS A 241 -2.60 -27.14 6.55
C HIS A 241 -1.95 -27.53 5.21
N PRO A 242 -2.55 -28.46 4.44
CA PRO A 242 -1.96 -28.99 3.22
C PRO A 242 -1.71 -27.92 2.14
N SER A 243 -2.51 -26.84 2.12
CA SER A 243 -2.33 -25.70 1.21
C SER A 243 -1.16 -24.77 1.56
N LYS A 244 -0.56 -24.88 2.75
CA LYS A 244 0.55 -24.02 3.19
C LYS A 244 1.90 -24.67 2.87
N THR A 245 2.19 -24.84 1.58
CA THR A 245 3.40 -25.51 1.06
C THR A 245 4.69 -24.68 1.23
N ASN A 246 4.58 -23.37 1.35
CA ASN A 246 5.69 -22.41 1.43
C ASN A 246 6.54 -22.45 2.72
N ILE A 247 6.05 -23.01 3.84
CA ILE A 247 6.83 -23.10 5.09
C ILE A 247 7.82 -24.27 5.04
N THR A 248 9.13 -24.01 5.21
CA THR A 248 10.21 -24.99 5.09
C THR A 248 10.89 -25.30 6.43
N ILE A 249 11.70 -26.35 6.48
CA ILE A 249 12.50 -26.67 7.68
C ILE A 249 13.54 -25.58 8.00
N ASP A 250 14.03 -24.86 6.99
CA ASP A 250 15.02 -23.81 7.18
C ASP A 250 14.39 -22.55 7.80
N ASP A 251 13.12 -22.27 7.49
CA ASP A 251 12.35 -21.23 8.20
C ASP A 251 12.23 -21.56 9.68
N LEU A 252 11.92 -22.81 10.01
CA LEU A 252 11.85 -23.26 11.40
C LEU A 252 13.22 -23.13 12.10
N LYS A 253 14.33 -23.42 11.42
CA LYS A 253 15.69 -23.20 11.97
C LYS A 253 15.96 -21.72 12.20
N ALA A 254 15.56 -20.85 11.27
CA ALA A 254 15.71 -19.41 11.38
C ALA A 254 14.91 -18.86 12.56
N VAL A 255 13.62 -19.17 12.65
CA VAL A 255 12.73 -18.78 13.76
C VAL A 255 13.27 -19.29 15.10
N TYR A 256 13.70 -20.55 15.14
CA TYR A 256 14.32 -21.12 16.34
C TYR A 256 15.57 -20.33 16.76
N ARG A 257 16.47 -20.04 15.81
CA ARG A 257 17.70 -19.30 16.07
C ARG A 257 17.44 -17.84 16.49
N ARG A 258 16.45 -17.18 15.89
CA ARG A 258 15.97 -15.85 16.31
C ARG A 258 15.39 -15.89 17.72
N GLY A 259 14.64 -16.93 18.06
CA GLY A 259 14.16 -17.16 19.43
C GLY A 259 15.29 -17.31 20.43
N LEU A 260 16.37 -18.03 20.08
CA LEU A 260 17.57 -18.11 20.91
C LEU A 260 18.22 -16.73 21.11
N GLY A 261 18.29 -15.90 20.09
CA GLY A 261 18.82 -14.53 20.18
C GLY A 261 17.93 -13.61 21.01
N ALA A 262 16.62 -13.66 20.77
CA ALA A 262 15.62 -12.87 21.48
C ALA A 262 15.65 -13.14 22.98
N TYR A 263 15.83 -14.40 23.41
CA TYR A 263 16.01 -14.75 24.82
C TYR A 263 17.11 -13.91 25.50
N SER A 264 18.20 -13.61 24.80
CA SER A 264 19.31 -12.82 25.34
C SER A 264 18.97 -11.34 25.52
N SER A 265 17.96 -10.83 24.80
CA SER A 265 17.52 -9.42 24.83
C SER A 265 16.18 -9.22 25.55
N SER A 266 15.36 -10.27 25.67
CA SER A 266 14.08 -10.30 26.36
C SER A 266 13.76 -11.72 26.85
N HIS A 267 13.39 -11.86 28.13
CA HIS A 267 13.21 -13.17 28.76
C HIS A 267 12.14 -13.15 29.85
N ARG A 268 11.25 -14.14 29.83
CA ARG A 268 10.33 -14.46 30.94
C ARG A 268 10.96 -15.58 31.79
N PRO A 269 11.20 -15.38 33.10
CA PRO A 269 11.83 -16.36 34.00
C PRO A 269 11.17 -17.73 34.02
N THR A 270 9.84 -17.78 33.85
CA THR A 270 9.06 -19.01 33.96
C THR A 270 8.08 -19.19 32.80
N ILE A 271 7.82 -20.46 32.46
CA ILE A 271 6.71 -20.87 31.59
C ILE A 271 5.46 -21.18 32.43
N SER A 272 4.36 -21.57 31.79
CA SER A 272 3.14 -22.00 32.49
C SER A 272 3.46 -23.08 33.54
N GLY A 273 2.92 -22.93 34.75
CA GLY A 273 3.19 -23.84 35.88
C GLY A 273 4.46 -23.51 36.69
N GLY A 274 5.11 -22.36 36.48
CA GLY A 274 6.22 -21.90 37.32
C GLY A 274 7.59 -22.51 37.00
N VAL A 275 7.67 -23.37 35.98
CA VAL A 275 8.92 -24.03 35.57
C VAL A 275 9.89 -23.00 34.98
N PRO A 276 11.19 -23.03 35.35
CA PRO A 276 12.20 -22.16 34.76
C PRO A 276 12.23 -22.25 33.24
N ASN A 277 12.17 -21.10 32.59
CA ASN A 277 12.16 -21.01 31.15
C ASN A 277 13.59 -21.11 30.63
N THR A 278 13.85 -22.03 29.70
CA THR A 278 15.17 -22.19 29.09
C THR A 278 15.24 -21.49 27.74
N ARG A 279 16.44 -21.18 27.29
CA ARG A 279 16.69 -20.60 25.96
C ARG A 279 16.08 -21.44 24.83
N ASN A 280 16.20 -22.77 24.93
CA ASN A 280 15.64 -23.70 23.96
C ASN A 280 14.11 -23.75 24.03
N ALA A 281 13.53 -23.72 25.22
CA ALA A 281 12.08 -23.67 25.39
C ALA A 281 11.49 -22.37 24.83
N TRP A 282 12.18 -21.23 25.01
CA TRP A 282 11.83 -19.94 24.42
C TRP A 282 11.83 -19.98 22.89
N ALA A 283 12.90 -20.51 22.31
CA ALA A 283 13.03 -20.67 20.88
C ALA A 283 11.93 -21.58 20.30
N MET A 284 11.63 -22.69 20.98
CA MET A 284 10.58 -23.61 20.56
C MET A 284 9.17 -23.01 20.71
N ALA A 285 8.93 -22.18 21.74
CA ALA A 285 7.67 -21.45 21.89
C ALA A 285 7.45 -20.45 20.74
N ARG A 286 8.52 -19.80 20.27
CA ARG A 286 8.49 -18.91 19.10
C ARG A 286 8.17 -19.68 17.82
N VAL A 287 8.78 -20.84 17.60
CA VAL A 287 8.43 -21.76 16.48
C VAL A 287 6.96 -22.18 16.53
N ASN A 288 6.45 -22.56 17.70
CA ASN A 288 5.03 -22.94 17.83
C ASN A 288 4.09 -21.77 17.48
N LYS A 289 4.44 -20.54 17.87
CA LYS A 289 3.65 -19.35 17.55
C LYS A 289 3.72 -18.97 16.08
N PHE A 290 4.90 -19.10 15.47
CA PHE A 290 5.09 -18.93 14.03
C PHE A 290 4.20 -19.90 13.24
N LEU A 291 4.22 -21.20 13.56
CA LEU A 291 3.37 -22.20 12.89
C LEU A 291 1.87 -21.96 13.10
N LEU A 292 1.44 -21.58 14.31
CA LEU A 292 0.03 -21.21 14.56
C LEU A 292 -0.41 -20.03 13.70
N LYS A 293 0.47 -19.03 13.55
CA LYS A 293 0.22 -17.86 12.71
C LYS A 293 0.19 -18.22 11.22
N ALA A 294 1.16 -18.99 10.74
CA ALA A 294 1.21 -19.49 9.36
C ALA A 294 -0.04 -20.31 8.97
N GLY A 295 -0.67 -20.96 9.96
CA GLY A 295 -1.95 -21.67 9.82
C GLY A 295 -3.19 -20.78 9.81
N GLY A 296 -3.04 -19.45 9.86
CA GLY A 296 -4.14 -18.47 9.82
C GLY A 296 -4.66 -17.99 11.18
N THR A 297 -4.05 -18.42 12.29
CA THR A 297 -4.50 -18.00 13.63
C THR A 297 -3.94 -16.62 13.98
N LYS A 298 -4.81 -15.67 14.36
CA LYS A 298 -4.36 -14.36 14.86
C LYS A 298 -3.53 -14.51 16.13
N VAL A 299 -2.34 -13.92 16.14
CA VAL A 299 -1.42 -13.89 17.29
C VAL A 299 -1.13 -12.45 17.74
N LYS A 300 -0.57 -12.28 18.94
CA LYS A 300 -0.23 -10.96 19.49
C LYS A 300 0.87 -10.28 18.65
N LYS A 301 0.83 -8.94 18.55
CA LYS A 301 1.82 -8.11 17.82
C LYS A 301 3.29 -8.39 18.18
N ALA A 302 3.59 -8.89 19.37
CA ALA A 302 4.96 -9.25 19.76
C ALA A 302 5.58 -10.41 18.95
N TYR A 303 4.78 -11.16 18.20
CA TYR A 303 5.21 -12.31 17.39
C TYR A 303 5.28 -11.99 15.88
N VAL A 304 5.37 -10.71 15.51
CA VAL A 304 5.44 -10.27 14.10
C VAL A 304 6.87 -10.17 13.54
N GLN A 305 7.88 -10.38 14.38
CA GLN A 305 9.29 -10.24 14.01
C GLN A 305 9.82 -11.35 13.09
N ASP A 306 9.05 -12.42 12.91
CA ASP A 306 9.35 -13.50 11.97
C ASP A 306 8.38 -13.47 10.78
N ASP A 307 7.63 -12.37 10.61
CA ASP A 307 6.69 -12.22 9.51
C ASP A 307 7.42 -12.18 8.18
N ASP A 308 8.64 -11.65 8.14
CA ASP A 308 9.54 -11.74 6.98
C ASP A 308 9.83 -13.19 6.51
N LEU A 309 9.66 -14.18 7.40
CA LEU A 309 9.76 -15.61 7.08
C LEU A 309 8.41 -16.26 6.74
N MET A 310 7.30 -15.56 6.96
CA MET A 310 5.93 -15.91 6.49
C MET A 310 5.53 -15.13 5.23
N GLU A 311 6.16 -13.98 4.99
CA GLU A 311 5.74 -12.88 4.15
C GLU A 311 6.99 -12.32 3.45
N TYR A 312 7.36 -12.92 2.32
CA TYR A 312 8.35 -12.30 1.43
C TYR A 312 7.64 -11.24 0.59
N GLY A 313 7.78 -10.00 1.05
CA GLY A 313 6.97 -8.85 0.65
C GLY A 313 5.53 -9.05 1.10
N GLY A 314 4.84 -7.98 1.51
CA GLY A 314 3.42 -8.06 1.81
C GLY A 314 2.69 -8.94 0.79
N GLU A 315 1.61 -9.60 1.21
CA GLU A 315 0.66 -10.09 0.20
C GLU A 315 0.48 -8.98 -0.83
N VAL A 316 0.43 -9.41 -2.07
CA VAL A 316 0.31 -8.55 -3.24
C VAL A 316 -1.14 -8.05 -3.13
N ALA A 317 -1.30 -7.04 -2.27
CA ALA A 317 -2.57 -6.63 -1.71
C ALA A 317 -3.18 -5.61 -2.66
N PRO A 318 -4.49 -5.67 -2.88
CA PRO A 318 -5.17 -4.72 -3.73
C PRO A 318 -5.15 -3.35 -3.10
N PHE A 319 -4.19 -2.53 -3.51
CA PHE A 319 -4.18 -1.12 -3.21
C PHE A 319 -4.66 -0.38 -4.43
N ASN A 320 -5.83 0.25 -4.36
CA ASN A 320 -6.27 1.18 -5.39
C ASN A 320 -5.30 2.37 -5.46
N THR A 321 -4.29 2.28 -6.33
CA THR A 321 -3.26 3.29 -6.54
C THR A 321 -3.44 4.01 -7.86
N LYS A 322 -2.95 5.25 -7.92
CA LYS A 322 -2.83 6.04 -9.14
C LYS A 322 -1.38 6.01 -9.58
N THR A 323 -1.16 5.84 -10.88
CA THR A 323 0.18 5.77 -11.47
C THR A 323 0.41 6.96 -12.39
N ILE A 324 1.53 7.64 -12.22
CA ILE A 324 2.03 8.62 -13.18
C ILE A 324 3.30 8.06 -13.79
N VAL A 325 3.36 7.98 -15.12
CA VAL A 325 4.54 7.59 -15.88
C VAL A 325 5.03 8.81 -16.64
N SER A 326 6.33 9.10 -16.55
CA SER A 326 6.97 10.19 -17.30
C SER A 326 8.31 9.72 -17.86
N SER A 327 8.79 10.39 -18.90
CA SER A 327 10.08 10.13 -19.51
C SER A 327 10.68 11.45 -20.02
N GLN A 328 12.00 11.59 -19.89
CA GLN A 328 12.75 12.69 -20.52
C GLN A 328 13.34 12.31 -21.87
N SER A 329 13.40 11.01 -22.19
CA SER A 329 13.96 10.47 -23.43
C SER A 329 12.89 10.08 -24.45
N ASP A 330 11.63 10.47 -24.21
CA ASP A 330 10.48 9.96 -24.97
C ASP A 330 10.44 8.42 -25.03
N PHE A 331 10.81 7.77 -23.92
CA PHE A 331 10.82 6.33 -23.71
C PHE A 331 11.81 5.61 -24.65
N GLN A 332 12.85 6.30 -25.13
CA GLN A 332 13.92 5.69 -25.91
C GLN A 332 14.92 4.94 -25.04
N ASN A 333 15.22 5.44 -23.84
CA ASN A 333 16.18 4.79 -22.94
C ASN A 333 15.89 4.98 -21.45
N SER A 334 14.84 5.72 -21.07
CA SER A 334 14.57 6.02 -19.67
C SER A 334 13.10 6.34 -19.39
N PHE A 335 12.64 6.03 -18.18
CA PHE A 335 11.33 6.42 -17.67
C PHE A 335 11.33 6.53 -16.14
N LYS A 336 10.32 7.21 -15.61
CA LYS A 336 10.04 7.32 -14.18
C LYS A 336 8.57 7.04 -13.92
N ILE A 337 8.32 6.22 -12.91
CA ILE A 337 7.01 5.90 -12.36
C ILE A 337 6.87 6.55 -10.99
N THR A 338 5.73 7.19 -10.75
CA THR A 338 5.32 7.68 -9.44
C THR A 338 3.99 7.04 -9.06
N LEU A 339 3.97 6.34 -7.93
CA LEU A 339 2.80 5.68 -7.40
C LEU A 339 2.18 6.55 -6.31
N LEU A 340 0.87 6.78 -6.38
CA LEU A 340 0.12 7.63 -5.45
C LEU A 340 -1.09 6.92 -4.86
N THR A 341 -1.53 7.37 -3.70
CA THR A 341 -2.83 6.99 -3.12
C THR A 341 -3.98 7.69 -3.87
N LYS A 342 -5.23 7.31 -3.57
CA LYS A 342 -6.44 8.01 -4.06
C LYS A 342 -6.48 9.51 -3.73
N ASN A 343 -5.83 9.93 -2.65
CA ASN A 343 -5.77 11.34 -2.24
C ASN A 343 -4.48 12.03 -2.72
N ASP A 344 -3.83 11.48 -3.74
CA ASP A 344 -2.58 11.98 -4.33
C ASP A 344 -1.37 12.03 -3.36
N ASP A 345 -1.41 11.33 -2.21
CA ASP A 345 -0.19 11.10 -1.41
C ASP A 345 0.80 10.21 -2.18
N VAL A 346 2.07 10.63 -2.28
CA VAL A 346 3.13 9.83 -2.93
C VAL A 346 3.50 8.61 -2.09
N ILE A 347 3.30 7.42 -2.67
CA ILE A 347 3.64 6.12 -2.09
C ILE A 347 5.10 5.79 -2.37
N GLY A 348 5.55 5.97 -3.61
CA GLY A 348 6.91 5.65 -4.02
C GLY A 348 7.18 5.97 -5.48
N THR A 349 8.44 5.84 -5.87
CA THR A 349 8.90 6.07 -7.24
C THR A 349 9.81 4.95 -7.73
N PHE A 350 9.80 4.73 -9.04
CA PHE A 350 10.72 3.85 -9.73
C PHE A 350 11.30 4.61 -10.92
N ALA A 351 12.62 4.69 -11.04
CA ALA A 351 13.29 5.27 -12.20
C ALA A 351 14.10 4.17 -12.90
N TYR A 352 14.01 4.14 -14.23
CA TYR A 352 14.75 3.23 -15.09
C TYR A 352 15.50 4.05 -16.14
N TYR A 353 16.76 3.73 -16.40
CA TYR A 353 17.47 4.22 -17.57
C TYR A 353 18.49 3.19 -18.08
N ILE A 354 18.79 3.24 -19.36
CA ILE A 354 19.82 2.44 -20.02
C ILE A 354 20.93 3.39 -20.46
N ASP A 355 22.18 3.07 -20.13
CA ASP A 355 23.33 3.82 -20.63
C ASP A 355 23.48 3.62 -22.14
N ASN A 356 23.65 4.71 -22.89
CA ASN A 356 23.73 4.67 -24.35
C ASN A 356 25.08 4.15 -24.87
N GLU A 357 26.13 4.12 -24.02
CA GLU A 357 27.46 3.68 -24.44
C GLU A 357 27.65 2.16 -24.31
N ASP A 358 27.15 1.56 -23.24
CA ASP A 358 27.36 0.14 -22.93
C ASP A 358 26.08 -0.68 -22.73
N TYR A 359 24.90 -0.05 -22.92
CA TYR A 359 23.58 -0.65 -22.77
C TYR A 359 23.31 -1.21 -21.35
N THR A 360 24.04 -0.73 -20.34
CA THR A 360 23.83 -1.16 -18.96
C THR A 360 22.52 -0.59 -18.40
N PRO A 361 21.62 -1.43 -17.88
CA PRO A 361 20.40 -0.99 -17.25
C PRO A 361 20.66 -0.52 -15.82
N HIS A 362 20.03 0.58 -15.45
CA HIS A 362 20.06 1.15 -14.12
C HIS A 362 18.66 1.39 -13.60
N HIS A 363 18.42 1.03 -12.33
CA HIS A 363 17.16 1.35 -11.68
C HIS A 363 17.32 1.86 -10.25
N SER A 364 16.47 2.81 -9.91
CA SER A 364 16.34 3.35 -8.56
C SER A 364 14.90 3.23 -8.11
N VAL A 365 14.68 2.70 -6.91
CA VAL A 365 13.36 2.53 -6.33
C VAL A 365 13.33 3.11 -4.92
N GLU A 366 12.32 3.93 -4.66
CA GLU A 366 12.08 4.48 -3.33
C GLU A 366 10.62 4.29 -2.94
N VAL A 367 10.38 3.60 -1.82
CA VAL A 367 9.07 3.55 -1.18
C VAL A 367 9.11 4.39 0.09
N ASN A 368 8.17 5.33 0.22
CA ASN A 368 8.06 6.18 1.39
C ASN A 368 7.93 5.31 2.66
N PRO A 369 8.70 5.59 3.74
CA PRO A 369 8.71 4.78 4.96
C PRO A 369 7.33 4.42 5.52
N LYS A 370 6.33 5.31 5.38
CA LYS A 370 4.94 5.09 5.81
C LYS A 370 4.28 3.89 5.13
N TYR A 371 4.69 3.56 3.91
CA TYR A 371 4.07 2.53 3.07
C TYR A 371 4.95 1.28 2.88
N ARG A 372 6.12 1.22 3.53
CA ARG A 372 7.02 0.06 3.43
C ARG A 372 6.39 -1.18 4.09
N GLY A 373 6.69 -2.34 3.51
CA GLY A 373 6.13 -3.62 3.97
C GLY A 373 4.70 -3.89 3.53
N LEU A 374 4.04 -2.95 2.85
CA LEU A 374 2.67 -3.13 2.39
C LEU A 374 2.55 -3.83 1.03
N GLY A 375 3.62 -3.92 0.23
CA GLY A 375 3.60 -4.59 -1.09
C GLY A 375 3.85 -3.66 -2.27
N PHE A 376 3.85 -2.34 -2.06
CA PHE A 376 4.05 -1.33 -3.13
C PHE A 376 5.38 -1.43 -3.89
N GLY A 377 6.42 -2.04 -3.31
CA GLY A 377 7.66 -2.32 -4.04
C GLY A 377 7.49 -3.36 -5.15
N LYS A 378 6.62 -4.36 -4.94
CA LYS A 378 6.23 -5.35 -5.96
C LYS A 378 5.42 -4.69 -7.07
N GLU A 379 4.48 -3.84 -6.70
CA GLU A 379 3.64 -3.10 -7.65
C GLU A 379 4.45 -2.13 -8.52
N LEU A 380 5.34 -1.33 -7.92
CA LEU A 380 6.25 -0.45 -8.66
C LEU A 380 7.11 -1.23 -9.66
N LEU A 381 7.62 -2.40 -9.27
CA LEU A 381 8.43 -3.24 -10.16
C LEU A 381 7.60 -3.84 -11.30
N LEU A 382 6.42 -4.37 -11.02
CA LEU A 382 5.52 -4.89 -12.05
C LEU A 382 5.15 -3.81 -13.06
N LYS A 383 4.81 -2.59 -12.59
CA LYS A 383 4.52 -1.45 -13.47
C LYS A 383 5.74 -0.99 -14.26
N ALA A 384 6.95 -1.08 -13.69
CA ALA A 384 8.18 -0.77 -14.42
C ALA A 384 8.47 -1.77 -15.54
N ILE A 385 8.28 -3.07 -15.27
CA ILE A 385 8.37 -4.11 -16.30
C ILE A 385 7.31 -3.88 -17.38
N LYS A 386 6.06 -3.53 -16.99
CA LYS A 386 5.00 -3.19 -17.93
C LYS A 386 5.40 -2.06 -18.87
N VAL A 387 5.81 -0.92 -18.32
CA VAL A 387 6.22 0.24 -19.11
C VAL A 387 7.38 -0.14 -20.04
N ALA A 388 8.39 -0.85 -19.55
CA ALA A 388 9.49 -1.27 -20.42
C ALA A 388 9.06 -2.21 -21.55
N ASN A 389 8.09 -3.10 -21.30
CA ASN A 389 7.51 -3.97 -22.33
C ASN A 389 6.69 -3.17 -23.35
N ASP A 390 5.80 -2.28 -22.87
CA ASP A 390 4.90 -1.46 -23.70
C ASP A 390 5.68 -0.53 -24.66
N TYR A 391 6.91 -0.14 -24.28
CA TYR A 391 7.80 0.72 -25.07
C TYR A 391 9.02 -0.02 -25.67
N GLU A 392 9.03 -1.36 -25.67
CA GLU A 392 10.09 -2.19 -26.27
C GLU A 392 11.53 -1.89 -25.77
N LEU A 393 11.66 -1.37 -24.54
CA LEU A 393 12.95 -0.97 -23.96
C LEU A 393 13.81 -2.17 -23.53
N GLY A 394 13.18 -3.33 -23.34
CA GLY A 394 13.77 -4.47 -22.65
C GLY A 394 14.01 -4.16 -21.17
N PHE A 395 13.46 -5.00 -20.28
CA PHE A 395 13.63 -4.79 -18.84
C PHE A 395 14.65 -5.76 -18.26
N SER A 396 15.83 -5.26 -17.91
CA SER A 396 16.89 -6.07 -17.31
C SER A 396 17.20 -5.59 -15.90
N SER A 397 17.53 -6.53 -15.01
CA SER A 397 17.91 -6.15 -13.65
C SER A 397 19.28 -5.47 -13.64
N ASP A 398 19.38 -4.31 -13.01
CA ASP A 398 20.64 -3.66 -12.65
C ASP A 398 21.60 -4.64 -11.92
N SER A 399 22.85 -4.67 -12.36
CA SER A 399 23.90 -5.51 -11.77
C SER A 399 24.25 -5.13 -10.33
N SER A 400 23.98 -3.88 -9.93
CA SER A 400 24.20 -3.32 -8.60
C SER A 400 23.01 -3.53 -7.63
N MET A 401 22.00 -4.31 -8.06
CA MET A 401 20.78 -4.54 -7.30
C MET A 401 21.04 -5.07 -5.87
N THR A 402 20.39 -4.43 -4.90
CA THR A 402 20.44 -4.86 -3.50
C THR A 402 19.76 -6.22 -3.31
N LEU A 403 20.10 -6.93 -2.25
CA LEU A 403 19.48 -8.22 -1.93
C LEU A 403 17.95 -8.11 -1.73
N ASP A 404 17.48 -6.97 -1.25
CA ASP A 404 16.05 -6.72 -1.03
C ASP A 404 15.31 -6.51 -2.35
N GLN A 405 15.89 -5.74 -3.29
CA GLN A 405 15.36 -5.64 -4.65
C GLN A 405 15.32 -7.02 -5.32
N LYS A 406 16.41 -7.80 -5.26
CA LYS A 406 16.46 -9.16 -5.84
C LYS A 406 15.32 -10.07 -5.35
N ARG A 407 14.99 -10.00 -4.06
CA ARG A 407 13.89 -10.79 -3.47
C ARG A 407 12.52 -10.39 -4.00
N VAL A 408 12.33 -9.13 -4.42
CA VAL A 408 11.09 -8.70 -5.07
C VAL A 408 10.95 -9.41 -6.42
N TYR A 409 12.00 -9.43 -7.23
CA TYR A 409 12.03 -10.19 -8.50
C TYR A 409 11.77 -11.69 -8.27
N ASP A 410 12.53 -12.33 -7.37
CA ASP A 410 12.38 -13.75 -7.05
C ASP A 410 10.96 -14.09 -6.55
N SER A 411 10.33 -13.16 -5.82
CA SER A 411 8.95 -13.35 -5.35
C SER A 411 7.95 -13.29 -6.50
N LEU A 412 8.04 -12.27 -7.36
CA LEU A 412 7.12 -12.12 -8.48
C LEU A 412 7.24 -13.28 -9.47
N GLU A 413 8.46 -13.78 -9.70
CA GLU A 413 8.70 -14.93 -10.57
C GLU A 413 8.15 -16.23 -9.97
N ARG A 414 8.38 -16.47 -8.68
CA ARG A 414 7.81 -17.62 -7.95
C ARG A 414 6.28 -17.57 -7.93
N ASP A 415 5.71 -16.37 -7.78
CA ASP A 415 4.27 -16.16 -7.79
C ASP A 415 3.70 -16.24 -9.22
N GLY A 416 4.57 -16.41 -10.23
CA GLY A 416 4.23 -16.56 -11.64
C GLY A 416 3.65 -15.29 -12.25
N LEU A 417 4.02 -14.12 -11.71
CA LEU A 417 3.59 -12.80 -12.21
C LEU A 417 4.57 -12.27 -13.27
N ILE A 418 5.85 -12.62 -13.15
CA ILE A 418 6.87 -12.29 -14.15
C ILE A 418 7.63 -13.56 -14.56
N SER A 419 8.27 -13.51 -15.72
CA SER A 419 9.18 -14.55 -16.20
C SER A 419 10.55 -13.93 -16.51
N GLY A 420 11.62 -14.55 -16.03
CA GLY A 420 13.00 -14.17 -16.36
C GLY A 420 13.61 -15.09 -17.42
N TYR A 421 14.22 -14.53 -18.46
CA TYR A 421 15.06 -15.25 -19.41
C TYR A 421 16.35 -14.48 -19.68
N LEU A 422 17.50 -15.11 -19.46
CA LEU A 422 18.84 -14.53 -19.67
C LEU A 422 19.08 -13.16 -18.98
N GLY A 423 18.40 -12.89 -17.86
CA GLY A 423 18.56 -11.65 -17.09
C GLY A 423 17.58 -10.53 -17.49
N THR A 424 16.77 -10.78 -18.52
CA THR A 424 15.64 -9.94 -18.94
C THR A 424 14.35 -10.47 -18.31
N PHE A 425 13.46 -9.57 -17.87
CA PHE A 425 12.20 -9.92 -17.24
C PHE A 425 11.02 -9.39 -18.06
N SER A 426 9.97 -10.21 -18.18
CA SER A 426 8.71 -9.85 -18.81
C SER A 426 7.54 -10.16 -17.88
N LEU A 427 6.42 -9.43 -18.03
CA LEU A 427 5.16 -9.81 -17.40
C LEU A 427 4.60 -11.09 -18.03
N THR A 428 3.95 -11.89 -17.18
CA THR A 428 3.09 -13.00 -17.62
C THR A 428 1.64 -12.54 -17.67
N ASP A 429 0.75 -13.32 -18.28
CA ASP A 429 -0.70 -13.06 -18.27
C ASP A 429 -1.23 -12.84 -16.85
N LYS A 430 -0.77 -13.66 -15.88
CA LYS A 430 -1.14 -13.53 -14.47
C LYS A 430 -0.63 -12.23 -13.83
N GLY A 431 0.54 -11.76 -14.28
CA GLY A 431 1.10 -10.47 -13.86
C GLY A 431 0.33 -9.28 -14.39
N GLU A 432 -0.09 -9.34 -15.65
CA GLU A 432 -0.97 -8.35 -16.27
C GLU A 432 -2.33 -8.31 -15.55
N ASP A 433 -2.97 -9.45 -15.35
CA ASP A 433 -4.23 -9.58 -14.60
C ASP A 433 -4.10 -8.96 -13.20
N TYR A 434 -2.99 -9.26 -12.51
CA TYR A 434 -2.73 -8.72 -11.18
C TYR A 434 -2.60 -7.19 -11.18
N LEU A 435 -1.90 -6.59 -12.15
CA LEU A 435 -1.82 -5.13 -12.22
C LEU A 435 -3.21 -4.52 -12.47
N MET A 436 -4.00 -5.13 -13.36
CA MET A 436 -5.34 -4.68 -13.72
C MET A 436 -6.35 -4.81 -12.56
N GLU A 437 -6.14 -5.73 -11.63
CA GLU A 437 -6.99 -5.88 -10.44
C GLU A 437 -6.75 -4.79 -9.38
N ASN A 438 -5.58 -4.15 -9.40
CA ASN A 438 -5.11 -3.31 -8.31
C ASN A 438 -4.89 -1.84 -8.70
N GLU A 439 -5.06 -1.45 -9.95
CA GLU A 439 -5.13 -0.02 -10.25
C GLU A 439 -6.42 0.59 -9.69
N LEU A 440 -6.38 1.88 -9.30
CA LEU A 440 -7.61 2.66 -9.08
C LEU A 440 -8.55 2.37 -10.24
N ASP A 441 -9.69 1.74 -9.92
CA ASP A 441 -10.48 0.94 -10.85
C ASP A 441 -11.12 1.81 -11.93
N MET A 442 -10.31 2.19 -12.92
CA MET A 442 -10.74 2.94 -14.10
C MET A 442 -11.63 2.07 -14.97
N TYR A 443 -11.59 0.73 -14.80
CA TYR A 443 -12.36 -0.25 -15.57
C TYR A 443 -13.65 -0.73 -14.88
N ALA A 444 -13.77 -0.65 -13.55
CA ALA A 444 -15.02 -1.00 -12.85
C ALA A 444 -16.20 -0.11 -13.21
N LYS A 445 -15.96 1.09 -13.73
CA LYS A 445 -17.06 2.00 -14.06
C LYS A 445 -17.72 1.76 -15.41
N GLY A 446 -17.23 0.81 -16.21
CA GLY A 446 -17.88 0.45 -17.48
C GLY A 446 -17.05 -0.47 -18.36
N GLY A 447 -16.55 -1.56 -17.79
CA GLY A 447 -15.78 -2.52 -18.56
C GLY A 447 -15.44 -3.80 -17.81
N LYS A 448 -15.37 -3.80 -16.48
CA LYS A 448 -14.94 -4.97 -15.71
C LYS A 448 -16.11 -5.72 -15.07
N VAL A 449 -16.21 -7.03 -15.35
CA VAL A 449 -17.16 -7.97 -14.75
C VAL A 449 -16.45 -8.69 -13.62
N VAL A 450 -16.74 -8.29 -12.37
CA VAL A 450 -16.14 -8.86 -11.17
C VAL A 450 -17.22 -9.26 -10.20
N VAL A 451 -17.44 -10.56 -10.06
CA VAL A 451 -18.36 -11.09 -9.07
C VAL A 451 -17.58 -11.89 -8.04
N ASP A 452 -17.64 -11.47 -6.78
CA ASP A 452 -16.98 -12.20 -5.70
C ASP A 452 -17.76 -13.49 -5.32
N GLU A 453 -17.09 -14.42 -4.66
CA GLU A 453 -17.67 -15.73 -4.31
C GLU A 453 -18.90 -15.61 -3.39
N LYS A 454 -18.97 -14.57 -2.54
CA LYS A 454 -20.11 -14.33 -1.65
C LYS A 454 -21.29 -13.77 -2.43
N GLU A 455 -21.04 -12.90 -3.40
CA GLU A 455 -22.05 -12.36 -4.33
C GLU A 455 -22.62 -13.50 -5.18
N MET A 456 -21.77 -14.34 -5.77
CA MET A 456 -22.20 -15.54 -6.49
C MET A 456 -23.11 -16.41 -5.62
N LEU A 457 -22.73 -16.67 -4.37
CA LEU A 457 -23.56 -17.46 -3.44
C LEU A 457 -24.88 -16.77 -3.08
N LYS A 458 -24.92 -15.44 -3.05
CA LYS A 458 -26.15 -14.66 -2.78
C LYS A 458 -27.13 -14.78 -3.93
N PHE A 459 -26.70 -14.54 -5.17
CA PHE A 459 -27.56 -14.57 -6.36
C PHE A 459 -27.94 -16.00 -6.76
N LYS A 460 -27.08 -16.98 -6.49
CA LYS A 460 -27.39 -18.40 -6.71
C LYS A 460 -28.62 -18.87 -5.92
N LYS A 461 -28.90 -18.29 -4.75
CA LYS A 461 -30.08 -18.62 -3.93
C LYS A 461 -31.40 -18.27 -4.61
N ILE A 462 -31.38 -17.33 -5.56
CA ILE A 462 -32.55 -16.94 -6.34
C ILE A 462 -32.49 -17.48 -7.77
N GLY A 463 -31.54 -18.37 -8.09
CA GLY A 463 -31.44 -19.00 -9.41
C GLY A 463 -30.73 -18.16 -10.48
N ILE A 464 -29.94 -17.17 -10.07
CA ILE A 464 -29.03 -16.39 -10.92
C ILE A 464 -27.60 -16.88 -10.69
N SER A 465 -26.93 -17.30 -11.76
CA SER A 465 -25.54 -17.78 -11.71
C SER A 465 -24.66 -17.22 -12.82
N ASP A 466 -25.25 -16.48 -13.74
CA ASP A 466 -24.52 -15.80 -14.80
C ASP A 466 -23.81 -14.56 -14.24
N VAL A 467 -22.55 -14.35 -14.64
CA VAL A 467 -21.71 -13.28 -14.11
C VAL A 467 -22.11 -11.92 -14.66
N TYR A 468 -22.63 -11.84 -15.88
CA TYR A 468 -23.15 -10.61 -16.47
C TYR A 468 -24.45 -10.20 -15.79
N GLU A 469 -25.36 -11.13 -15.51
CA GLU A 469 -26.59 -10.83 -14.76
C GLU A 469 -26.29 -10.21 -13.39
N ILE A 470 -25.27 -10.73 -12.69
CA ILE A 470 -24.87 -10.24 -11.36
C ILE A 470 -24.16 -8.88 -11.46
N GLU A 471 -23.30 -8.68 -12.46
CA GLU A 471 -22.63 -7.39 -12.64
C GLU A 471 -23.61 -6.30 -13.09
N ALA A 472 -24.49 -6.59 -14.05
CA ALA A 472 -25.50 -5.66 -14.53
C ALA A 472 -26.38 -5.16 -13.37
N ILE A 473 -26.79 -6.04 -12.45
CA ILE A 473 -27.63 -5.63 -11.34
C ILE A 473 -26.87 -4.88 -10.23
N LYS A 474 -25.56 -5.09 -10.11
CA LYS A 474 -24.70 -4.27 -9.24
C LYS A 474 -24.58 -2.85 -9.77
N ASP A 475 -24.41 -2.70 -11.08
CA ASP A 475 -24.34 -1.40 -11.75
C ASP A 475 -25.70 -0.67 -11.71
N ILE A 476 -26.81 -1.35 -12.00
CA ILE A 476 -28.15 -0.75 -12.01
C ILE A 476 -28.67 -0.43 -10.59
N GLY A 477 -28.41 -1.32 -9.64
CA GLY A 477 -29.00 -1.28 -8.29
C GLY A 477 -30.45 -1.76 -8.22
N LEU A 478 -30.86 -2.20 -7.02
CA LEU A 478 -32.19 -2.80 -6.76
C LEU A 478 -33.04 -2.01 -5.77
N GLN A 479 -32.76 -0.72 -5.57
CA GLN A 479 -33.56 0.08 -4.65
C GLN A 479 -35.03 0.12 -5.09
N GLY A 480 -35.93 -0.40 -4.26
CA GLY A 480 -37.37 -0.42 -4.52
C GLY A 480 -37.88 -1.63 -5.32
N PHE A 481 -37.04 -2.62 -5.61
CA PHE A 481 -37.41 -3.83 -6.34
C PHE A 481 -37.27 -5.08 -5.47
N ASN A 482 -38.07 -6.11 -5.77
CA ASN A 482 -37.97 -7.40 -5.10
C ASN A 482 -36.68 -8.13 -5.52
N PHE A 483 -36.06 -8.82 -4.57
CA PHE A 483 -34.85 -9.60 -4.81
C PHE A 483 -35.21 -11.03 -5.27
N ASP A 484 -35.70 -11.15 -6.51
CA ASP A 484 -36.02 -12.41 -7.17
C ASP A 484 -35.56 -12.40 -8.64
N LYS A 485 -35.48 -13.58 -9.26
CA LYS A 485 -34.91 -13.75 -10.60
C LYS A 485 -35.65 -12.95 -11.67
N GLN A 486 -36.97 -13.05 -11.71
CA GLN A 486 -37.74 -12.43 -12.79
C GLN A 486 -37.67 -10.91 -12.69
N THR A 487 -37.82 -10.37 -11.48
CA THR A 487 -37.69 -8.93 -11.25
C THR A 487 -36.33 -8.40 -11.68
N ILE A 488 -35.24 -9.11 -11.40
CA ILE A 488 -33.89 -8.70 -11.81
C ILE A 488 -33.75 -8.69 -13.33
N LEU A 489 -34.18 -9.75 -14.00
CA LEU A 489 -34.13 -9.83 -15.47
C LEU A 489 -34.96 -8.72 -16.13
N ASP A 490 -36.15 -8.44 -15.58
CA ASP A 490 -37.02 -7.37 -16.07
C ASP A 490 -36.37 -5.98 -15.88
N VAL A 491 -35.69 -5.75 -14.76
CA VAL A 491 -34.95 -4.51 -14.49
C VAL A 491 -33.79 -4.33 -15.46
N ILE A 492 -33.01 -5.37 -15.70
CA ILE A 492 -31.88 -5.35 -16.66
C ILE A 492 -32.42 -5.05 -18.07
N ASN A 493 -33.43 -5.79 -18.53
CA ASN A 493 -34.05 -5.57 -19.83
C ASN A 493 -34.61 -4.14 -19.98
N LYS A 494 -35.27 -3.62 -18.94
CA LYS A 494 -35.77 -2.23 -18.94
C LYS A 494 -34.62 -1.23 -19.08
N ARG A 495 -33.49 -1.45 -18.38
CA ARG A 495 -32.32 -0.56 -18.46
C ARG A 495 -31.62 -0.65 -19.81
N PHE A 496 -31.47 -1.84 -20.38
CA PHE A 496 -30.98 -2.01 -21.74
C PHE A 496 -31.84 -1.25 -22.76
N ASN A 497 -33.16 -1.45 -22.74
CA ASN A 497 -34.08 -0.70 -23.60
C ASN A 497 -34.01 0.82 -23.39
N SER A 498 -33.75 1.28 -22.16
CA SER A 498 -33.53 2.71 -21.90
C SER A 498 -32.28 3.21 -22.61
N LEU A 499 -31.19 2.45 -22.63
CA LEU A 499 -29.97 2.81 -23.37
C LEU A 499 -30.19 2.79 -24.88
N LEU A 500 -30.95 1.82 -25.41
CA LEU A 500 -31.26 1.75 -26.84
C LEU A 500 -32.04 2.97 -27.34
N VAL A 501 -32.84 3.61 -26.49
CA VAL A 501 -33.63 4.81 -26.83
C VAL A 501 -32.88 6.10 -26.48
N GLY A 502 -32.10 6.10 -25.39
CA GLY A 502 -31.38 7.27 -24.88
C GLY A 502 -29.92 7.37 -25.33
N TYR A 503 -29.48 6.62 -26.35
CA TYR A 503 -28.09 6.67 -26.81
C TYR A 503 -27.68 8.06 -27.32
N ASP A 504 -28.64 8.84 -27.84
CA ASP A 504 -28.39 10.20 -28.37
C ASP A 504 -27.90 11.18 -27.28
N ASP A 505 -28.14 10.88 -26.00
CA ASP A 505 -27.67 11.66 -24.84
C ASP A 505 -26.15 11.53 -24.60
N TYR A 506 -25.51 10.53 -25.23
CA TYR A 506 -24.07 10.27 -25.11
C TYR A 506 -23.27 10.83 -26.30
N LEU A 507 -23.97 11.41 -27.27
CA LEU A 507 -23.34 12.07 -28.40
C LEU A 507 -22.80 13.44 -27.98
N VAL A 508 -21.73 13.88 -28.64
CA VAL A 508 -21.22 15.24 -28.47
C VAL A 508 -22.33 16.26 -28.80
N ASP A 509 -22.59 17.17 -27.86
CA ASP A 509 -23.64 18.20 -27.97
C ASP A 509 -23.22 19.58 -27.44
N GLU A 510 -22.06 19.66 -26.79
CA GLU A 510 -21.59 20.89 -26.15
C GLU A 510 -20.27 21.35 -26.78
N ASP A 511 -20.27 22.62 -27.19
CA ASP A 511 -19.06 23.28 -27.66
C ASP A 511 -17.98 23.33 -26.56
N SER A 512 -16.72 23.19 -26.94
CA SER A 512 -15.61 23.10 -25.99
C SER A 512 -14.26 23.48 -26.59
N GLU A 513 -13.25 23.52 -25.74
CA GLU A 513 -11.84 23.63 -26.15
C GLU A 513 -11.41 22.53 -27.13
N ALA A 514 -12.09 21.38 -27.15
CA ALA A 514 -11.80 20.35 -28.13
C ALA A 514 -12.17 20.78 -29.55
N ILE A 515 -13.29 21.51 -29.72
CA ILE A 515 -13.69 22.10 -31.01
C ILE A 515 -12.69 23.19 -31.42
N THR A 516 -12.26 24.02 -30.47
CA THR A 516 -11.21 25.03 -30.72
C THR A 516 -9.94 24.37 -31.24
N ARG A 517 -9.48 23.27 -30.61
CA ARG A 517 -8.31 22.50 -31.08
C ARG A 517 -8.54 21.86 -32.44
N ALA A 518 -9.73 21.32 -32.72
CA ALA A 518 -10.05 20.74 -34.02
C ALA A 518 -9.96 21.79 -35.14
N ILE A 519 -10.51 22.98 -34.93
CA ILE A 519 -10.42 24.11 -35.87
C ILE A 519 -8.96 24.57 -36.02
N GLN A 520 -8.21 24.65 -34.92
CA GLN A 520 -6.79 25.03 -34.98
C GLN A 520 -5.96 24.03 -35.78
N ASN A 521 -6.17 22.73 -35.59
CA ASN A 521 -5.50 21.70 -36.36
C ASN A 521 -5.80 21.81 -37.86
N ASP A 522 -7.05 22.14 -38.22
CA ASP A 522 -7.45 22.39 -39.60
C ASP A 522 -6.78 23.63 -40.21
N ILE A 523 -6.57 24.69 -39.42
CA ILE A 523 -5.82 25.89 -39.82
C ILE A 523 -4.35 25.52 -40.07
N ASP A 524 -3.75 24.78 -39.13
CA ASP A 524 -2.34 24.43 -39.18
C ASP A 524 -2.04 23.51 -40.38
N ALA A 525 -2.90 22.51 -40.62
CA ALA A 525 -2.80 21.65 -41.80
C ALA A 525 -2.85 22.44 -43.12
N ARG A 526 -3.74 23.44 -43.22
CA ARG A 526 -3.83 24.31 -44.42
C ARG A 526 -2.59 25.18 -44.61
N LYS A 527 -2.02 25.68 -43.51
CA LYS A 527 -0.75 26.43 -43.54
C LYS A 527 0.39 25.55 -44.07
N GLU A 528 0.49 24.32 -43.59
CA GLU A 528 1.50 23.35 -44.05
C GLU A 528 1.32 22.97 -45.53
N GLN A 529 0.07 22.86 -46.00
CA GLN A 529 -0.26 22.57 -47.40
C GLN A 529 -0.06 23.77 -48.34
N GLY A 530 0.30 24.95 -47.82
CA GLY A 530 0.53 26.15 -48.63
C GLY A 530 -0.76 26.76 -49.19
N ASP A 531 -1.87 26.64 -48.46
CA ASP A 531 -3.15 27.24 -48.85
C ASP A 531 -3.06 28.79 -48.91
N SER A 532 -4.02 29.41 -49.61
CA SER A 532 -4.05 30.86 -49.78
C SER A 532 -4.26 31.59 -48.44
N LEU A 533 -3.63 32.76 -48.29
CA LEU A 533 -3.75 33.59 -47.09
C LEU A 533 -5.20 33.99 -46.80
N GLU A 534 -6.02 34.15 -47.84
CA GLU A 534 -7.45 34.45 -47.71
C GLU A 534 -8.23 33.27 -47.11
N ASN A 535 -7.95 32.04 -47.57
CA ASN A 535 -8.57 30.84 -47.03
C ASN A 535 -8.14 30.58 -45.58
N ILE A 536 -6.85 30.75 -45.26
CA ILE A 536 -6.34 30.64 -43.89
C ILE A 536 -7.05 31.63 -42.96
N LYS A 537 -7.19 32.91 -43.36
CA LYS A 537 -7.93 33.92 -42.58
C LYS A 537 -9.41 33.58 -42.39
N MET A 538 -10.03 32.98 -43.40
CA MET A 538 -11.40 32.50 -43.30
C MET A 538 -11.52 31.43 -42.20
N PHE A 539 -10.64 30.43 -42.17
CA PHE A 539 -10.64 29.40 -41.12
C PHE A 539 -10.24 29.95 -39.74
N GLU A 540 -9.32 30.92 -39.66
CA GLU A 540 -9.00 31.62 -38.41
C GLU A 540 -10.24 32.32 -37.83
N SER A 541 -11.15 32.82 -38.68
CA SER A 541 -12.43 33.41 -38.22
C SER A 541 -13.38 32.38 -37.59
N TYR A 542 -13.22 31.09 -37.90
CA TYR A 542 -14.09 30.03 -37.36
C TYR A 542 -13.85 29.80 -35.87
N LEU A 543 -12.67 30.14 -35.35
CA LEU A 543 -12.34 30.01 -33.92
C LEU A 543 -13.32 30.78 -33.02
N THR A 544 -13.86 31.90 -33.52
CA THR A 544 -14.78 32.79 -32.79
C THR A 544 -16.17 32.87 -33.42
N ASN A 545 -16.48 32.07 -34.44
CA ASN A 545 -17.77 32.13 -35.13
C ASN A 545 -18.67 30.98 -34.70
N ASP A 546 -19.68 31.27 -33.89
CA ASP A 546 -20.60 30.29 -33.32
C ASP A 546 -21.25 29.37 -34.36
N ALA A 547 -21.66 29.92 -35.51
CA ALA A 547 -22.30 29.13 -36.57
C ALA A 547 -21.33 28.13 -37.22
N GLN A 548 -20.05 28.48 -37.35
CA GLN A 548 -19.04 27.58 -37.89
C GLN A 548 -18.59 26.55 -36.86
N ARG A 549 -18.42 26.96 -35.59
CA ARG A 549 -18.16 26.04 -34.49
C ARG A 549 -19.28 25.01 -34.35
N GLN A 550 -20.54 25.43 -34.48
CA GLN A 550 -21.68 24.53 -34.48
C GLN A 550 -21.63 23.53 -35.64
N ARG A 551 -21.20 23.94 -36.85
CA ARG A 551 -21.01 23.00 -37.97
C ARG A 551 -19.95 21.94 -37.70
N TYR A 552 -18.84 22.30 -37.03
CA TYR A 552 -17.85 21.33 -36.58
C TYR A 552 -18.49 20.35 -35.60
N LEU A 553 -19.20 20.86 -34.58
CA LEU A 553 -19.89 20.06 -33.59
C LEU A 553 -20.89 19.08 -34.22
N ASP A 554 -21.74 19.56 -35.14
CA ASP A 554 -22.72 18.74 -35.86
C ASP A 554 -22.05 17.63 -36.69
N SER A 555 -20.89 17.92 -37.31
CA SER A 555 -20.12 16.92 -38.07
C SER A 555 -19.62 15.77 -37.19
N TYR A 556 -19.04 16.09 -36.02
CA TYR A 556 -18.62 15.09 -35.04
C TYR A 556 -19.82 14.31 -34.49
N ARG A 557 -20.93 15.00 -34.17
CA ARG A 557 -22.17 14.38 -33.69
C ARG A 557 -22.73 13.38 -34.70
N ASN A 558 -22.82 13.74 -35.97
CA ASN A 558 -23.32 12.87 -37.03
C ASN A 558 -22.46 11.61 -37.20
N THR A 559 -21.13 11.76 -37.11
CA THR A 559 -20.19 10.63 -37.18
C THR A 559 -20.36 9.68 -35.99
N GLN A 560 -20.49 10.25 -34.78
CA GLN A 560 -20.76 9.50 -33.56
C GLN A 560 -22.09 8.76 -33.62
N GLN A 561 -23.14 9.43 -34.09
CA GLN A 561 -24.46 8.84 -34.27
C GLN A 561 -24.43 7.65 -35.24
N SER A 562 -23.77 7.81 -36.39
CA SER A 562 -23.67 6.71 -37.35
C SER A 562 -22.97 5.49 -36.76
N THR A 563 -21.94 5.70 -35.94
CA THR A 563 -21.14 4.61 -35.36
C THR A 563 -21.91 3.88 -34.26
N ILE A 564 -22.57 4.61 -33.36
CA ILE A 564 -23.32 4.00 -32.27
C ILE A 564 -24.60 3.30 -32.74
N LEU A 565 -25.20 3.76 -33.84
CA LEU A 565 -26.35 3.09 -34.44
C LEU A 565 -26.03 1.67 -34.92
N GLU A 566 -24.79 1.39 -35.33
CA GLU A 566 -24.36 0.02 -35.68
C GLU A 566 -24.45 -0.90 -34.45
N TRP A 567 -23.96 -0.44 -33.30
CA TRP A 567 -24.09 -1.15 -32.02
C TRP A 567 -25.55 -1.33 -31.59
N VAL A 568 -26.33 -0.25 -31.59
CA VAL A 568 -27.74 -0.25 -31.17
C VAL A 568 -28.56 -1.20 -32.02
N ASN A 569 -28.42 -1.12 -33.35
CA ASN A 569 -29.19 -1.95 -34.27
C ASN A 569 -28.83 -3.43 -34.14
N TYR A 570 -27.54 -3.75 -34.03
CA TYR A 570 -27.11 -5.13 -33.89
C TYR A 570 -27.52 -5.72 -32.54
N LEU A 571 -27.22 -5.04 -31.42
CA LEU A 571 -27.54 -5.55 -30.09
C LEU A 571 -29.04 -5.75 -29.91
N LYS A 572 -29.87 -4.85 -30.44
CA LYS A 572 -31.33 -4.96 -30.43
C LYS A 572 -31.86 -6.23 -31.11
N GLN A 573 -31.17 -6.74 -32.13
CA GLN A 573 -31.59 -7.92 -32.91
C GLN A 573 -30.83 -9.20 -32.53
N SER A 574 -29.77 -9.07 -31.74
CA SER A 574 -28.93 -10.21 -31.35
C SER A 574 -29.60 -11.11 -30.30
N GLU A 575 -29.19 -12.38 -30.30
CA GLU A 575 -29.66 -13.41 -29.35
C GLU A 575 -28.85 -13.47 -28.04
N TYR A 576 -27.94 -12.51 -27.81
CA TYR A 576 -27.19 -12.45 -26.55
C TYR A 576 -28.13 -12.19 -25.36
N ASP A 577 -27.71 -12.57 -24.16
CA ASP A 577 -28.46 -12.21 -22.96
C ASP A 577 -28.49 -10.69 -22.74
N GLU A 578 -29.58 -10.24 -22.14
CA GLU A 578 -29.86 -8.82 -21.91
C GLU A 578 -28.84 -8.15 -20.98
N ALA A 579 -28.20 -8.92 -20.08
CA ALA A 579 -27.20 -8.41 -19.16
C ALA A 579 -25.89 -8.08 -19.89
N PHE A 580 -25.41 -8.98 -20.76
CA PHE A 580 -24.27 -8.72 -21.62
C PHE A 580 -24.53 -7.57 -22.59
N LYS A 581 -25.70 -7.55 -23.25
CA LYS A 581 -26.11 -6.44 -24.13
C LYS A 581 -26.10 -5.10 -23.40
N TYR A 582 -26.66 -5.05 -22.20
CA TYR A 582 -26.66 -3.87 -21.34
C TYR A 582 -25.24 -3.41 -21.02
N LEU A 583 -24.42 -4.29 -20.45
CA LEU A 583 -23.07 -3.95 -20.00
C LEU A 583 -22.18 -3.52 -21.17
N MET A 584 -22.27 -4.20 -22.31
CA MET A 584 -21.49 -3.86 -23.50
C MET A 584 -21.91 -2.53 -24.08
N LEU A 585 -23.22 -2.30 -24.30
CA LEU A 585 -23.70 -1.02 -24.84
C LEU A 585 -23.36 0.15 -23.91
N LYS A 586 -23.55 -0.02 -22.60
CA LYS A 586 -23.16 0.97 -21.59
C LYS A 586 -21.67 1.28 -21.66
N SER A 587 -20.83 0.24 -21.72
CA SER A 587 -19.37 0.40 -21.81
C SER A 587 -18.97 1.23 -23.02
N VAL A 588 -19.55 0.97 -24.19
CA VAL A 588 -19.28 1.72 -25.43
C VAL A 588 -19.80 3.16 -25.33
N LEU A 589 -20.99 3.37 -24.77
CA LEU A 589 -21.58 4.70 -24.64
C LEU A 589 -20.79 5.60 -23.67
N GLU A 590 -20.35 5.05 -22.54
CA GLU A 590 -19.73 5.80 -21.46
C GLU A 590 -18.20 5.89 -21.60
N TYR A 591 -17.55 5.03 -22.40
CA TYR A 591 -16.09 4.95 -22.44
C TYR A 591 -15.50 4.74 -23.84
N ASN A 592 -14.26 5.17 -23.98
CA ASN A 592 -13.33 4.69 -25.00
C ASN A 592 -12.18 3.95 -24.33
N TYR A 593 -11.80 2.79 -24.86
CA TYR A 593 -10.54 2.16 -24.49
C TYR A 593 -9.44 2.57 -25.49
N ASP A 594 -8.31 3.05 -24.98
CA ASP A 594 -7.12 3.32 -25.76
C ASP A 594 -6.09 2.22 -25.54
N PHE A 595 -5.94 1.35 -26.55
CA PHE A 595 -4.98 0.26 -26.56
C PHE A 595 -3.53 0.74 -26.38
N LYS A 596 -3.17 1.85 -27.04
CA LYS A 596 -1.78 2.35 -27.03
C LYS A 596 -1.33 2.80 -25.64
N THR A 597 -2.23 3.45 -24.90
CA THR A 597 -1.94 3.94 -23.54
C THR A 597 -2.47 3.02 -22.45
N ASN A 598 -3.17 1.95 -22.83
CA ASN A 598 -3.88 1.02 -21.97
C ASN A 598 -4.76 1.74 -20.93
N LYS A 599 -5.62 2.65 -21.41
CA LYS A 599 -6.52 3.45 -20.56
C LYS A 599 -7.97 3.36 -20.99
N LEU A 600 -8.86 3.25 -20.00
CA LEU A 600 -10.28 3.52 -20.19
C LEU A 600 -10.54 5.02 -19.95
N ILE A 601 -11.06 5.69 -20.96
CA ILE A 601 -11.31 7.13 -21.00
C ILE A 601 -12.81 7.33 -20.95
N GLU A 602 -13.29 8.01 -19.91
CA GLU A 602 -14.70 8.38 -19.76
C GLU A 602 -15.11 9.40 -20.82
N ARG A 603 -16.28 9.18 -21.40
CA ARG A 603 -16.88 10.05 -22.41
C ARG A 603 -17.82 11.04 -21.74
N THR A 604 -17.82 12.25 -22.27
CA THR A 604 -18.81 13.27 -21.92
C THR A 604 -19.42 13.80 -23.21
N ASN A 605 -20.42 14.66 -23.06
CA ASN A 605 -21.03 15.40 -24.16
C ASN A 605 -20.07 16.42 -24.85
N LYS A 606 -18.81 16.51 -24.40
CA LYS A 606 -17.70 17.28 -25.02
C LYS A 606 -16.68 16.40 -25.74
N THR A 607 -16.79 15.08 -25.65
CA THR A 607 -15.81 14.16 -26.22
C THR A 607 -15.96 14.12 -27.73
N LEU A 608 -14.98 14.64 -28.48
CA LEU A 608 -14.98 14.58 -29.94
C LEU A 608 -14.60 13.21 -30.50
N ARG A 609 -13.78 12.46 -29.76
CA ARG A 609 -13.38 11.09 -30.12
C ARG A 609 -14.63 10.27 -30.44
N ASN A 610 -14.62 9.56 -31.55
CA ASN A 610 -15.77 8.76 -31.95
C ASN A 610 -15.89 7.49 -31.07
N PHE A 611 -17.04 6.82 -31.08
CA PHE A 611 -17.22 5.55 -30.36
C PHE A 611 -16.34 4.45 -30.96
N THR A 612 -16.09 3.40 -30.18
CA THR A 612 -15.40 2.21 -30.69
C THR A 612 -16.21 1.59 -31.83
N ASN A 613 -15.55 1.29 -32.95
CA ASN A 613 -16.24 0.74 -34.13
C ASN A 613 -16.80 -0.67 -33.87
N PHE A 614 -17.97 -0.94 -34.45
CA PHE A 614 -18.68 -2.20 -34.29
C PHE A 614 -18.10 -3.34 -35.15
N ASP A 615 -18.02 -4.54 -34.56
CA ASP A 615 -17.55 -5.79 -35.14
C ASP A 615 -18.33 -6.95 -34.51
N ALA A 616 -19.27 -7.50 -35.28
CA ALA A 616 -20.08 -8.64 -34.84
C ALA A 616 -19.25 -9.89 -34.50
N GLY A 617 -18.16 -10.15 -35.23
CA GLY A 617 -17.29 -11.30 -35.01
C GLY A 617 -16.50 -11.17 -33.71
N THR A 618 -15.88 -10.01 -33.48
CA THR A 618 -15.23 -9.68 -32.20
C THR A 618 -16.23 -9.79 -31.06
N LEU A 619 -17.42 -9.20 -31.20
CA LEU A 619 -18.44 -9.23 -30.14
C LEU A 619 -18.85 -10.67 -29.79
N SER A 620 -19.05 -11.52 -30.81
CA SER A 620 -19.39 -12.93 -30.63
C SER A 620 -18.30 -13.70 -29.90
N GLU A 621 -17.02 -13.39 -30.17
CA GLU A 621 -15.89 -14.06 -29.54
C GLU A 621 -15.71 -13.61 -28.09
N ILE A 622 -15.86 -12.31 -27.82
CA ILE A 622 -15.88 -11.75 -26.45
C ILE A 622 -16.98 -12.40 -25.61
N TYR A 623 -18.16 -12.58 -26.18
CA TYR A 623 -19.27 -13.27 -25.54
C TYR A 623 -18.92 -14.74 -25.25
N ALA A 624 -18.44 -15.48 -26.24
CA ALA A 624 -18.08 -16.89 -26.10
C ALA A 624 -16.97 -17.13 -25.06
N GLN A 625 -16.04 -16.17 -24.92
CA GLN A 625 -14.94 -16.25 -23.95
C GLN A 625 -15.35 -15.88 -22.52
N ASN A 626 -16.60 -15.44 -22.28
CA ASN A 626 -17.03 -14.87 -21.01
C ASN A 626 -16.07 -13.76 -20.55
N SER A 627 -15.76 -12.84 -21.47
CA SER A 627 -14.85 -11.73 -21.23
C SER A 627 -15.17 -10.99 -19.93
N LYS A 628 -14.10 -10.74 -19.16
CA LYS A 628 -14.17 -9.99 -17.91
C LYS A 628 -13.96 -8.50 -18.11
N TYR A 629 -13.32 -8.05 -19.18
CA TYR A 629 -12.99 -6.64 -19.38
C TYR A 629 -13.73 -5.97 -20.55
N LEU A 630 -14.75 -6.64 -21.10
CA LEU A 630 -15.71 -6.13 -22.08
C LEU A 630 -15.06 -5.27 -23.17
N LEU A 631 -15.20 -3.94 -23.10
CA LEU A 631 -14.69 -3.00 -24.09
C LEU A 631 -13.16 -3.09 -24.29
N LYS A 632 -12.41 -3.35 -23.22
CA LYS A 632 -10.96 -3.55 -23.30
C LYS A 632 -10.64 -4.81 -24.10
N ASP A 633 -11.18 -5.96 -23.67
CA ASP A 633 -10.94 -7.25 -24.33
C ASP A 633 -11.41 -7.19 -25.80
N TYR A 634 -12.53 -6.48 -26.06
CA TYR A 634 -13.05 -6.26 -27.40
C TYR A 634 -12.03 -5.55 -28.31
N VAL A 635 -11.43 -4.45 -27.85
CA VAL A 635 -10.41 -3.73 -28.62
C VAL A 635 -9.12 -4.53 -28.74
N GLU A 636 -8.66 -5.21 -27.68
CA GLU A 636 -7.48 -6.08 -27.75
C GLU A 636 -7.68 -7.21 -28.76
N LEU A 637 -8.87 -7.80 -28.80
CA LEU A 637 -9.20 -8.84 -29.76
C LEU A 637 -9.28 -8.32 -31.18
N GLN A 638 -9.78 -7.10 -31.38
CA GLN A 638 -9.70 -6.41 -32.67
C GLN A 638 -8.25 -6.30 -33.16
N VAL A 639 -7.30 -5.94 -32.28
CA VAL A 639 -5.87 -5.89 -32.61
C VAL A 639 -5.32 -7.25 -32.96
N LYS A 640 -5.65 -8.30 -32.19
CA LYS A 640 -5.21 -9.68 -32.49
C LYS A 640 -5.71 -10.17 -33.85
N ASN A 641 -6.89 -9.73 -34.28
CA ASN A 641 -7.49 -10.14 -35.54
C ASN A 641 -6.91 -9.41 -36.77
N VAL A 642 -6.11 -8.36 -36.58
CA VAL A 642 -5.46 -7.59 -37.64
C VAL A 642 -4.58 -8.45 -38.56
N ASP A 643 -3.88 -9.44 -38.01
CA ASP A 643 -3.01 -10.33 -38.78
C ASP A 643 -3.77 -11.16 -39.82
N ALA A 644 -5.00 -11.57 -39.49
CA ALA A 644 -5.86 -12.31 -40.41
C ALA A 644 -6.40 -11.39 -41.52
N ILE A 645 -6.77 -10.16 -41.14
CA ILE A 645 -7.27 -9.13 -42.07
C ILE A 645 -6.21 -8.77 -43.10
N ILE A 646 -4.95 -8.60 -42.68
CA ILE A 646 -3.88 -8.14 -43.57
C ILE A 646 -3.43 -9.22 -44.54
N LYS A 647 -3.48 -10.50 -44.15
CA LYS A 647 -3.27 -11.63 -45.08
C LYS A 647 -4.29 -11.66 -46.21
N SER A 648 -5.45 -11.03 -46.04
CA SER A 648 -6.53 -10.97 -47.05
C SER A 648 -6.48 -9.73 -47.97
N LYS A 649 -5.59 -8.76 -47.70
CA LYS A 649 -5.44 -7.51 -48.46
C LYS A 649 -4.34 -7.62 -49.52
N ASN A 650 -4.54 -6.93 -50.65
CA ASN A 650 -3.51 -6.80 -51.67
C ASN A 650 -2.37 -5.90 -51.16
N LEU A 651 -1.15 -6.45 -51.09
CA LEU A 651 0.05 -5.70 -50.76
C LEU A 651 0.36 -4.71 -51.89
N VAL A 652 0.47 -3.43 -51.57
CA VAL A 652 0.73 -2.39 -52.59
C VAL A 652 2.21 -2.32 -52.96
N LYS A 653 3.09 -2.47 -51.96
CA LYS A 653 4.54 -2.47 -52.15
C LYS A 653 5.25 -3.05 -50.92
N GLU A 654 6.18 -3.95 -51.15
CA GLU A 654 7.04 -4.55 -50.12
C GLU A 654 8.40 -3.85 -50.09
N SER A 655 8.94 -3.65 -48.89
CA SER A 655 10.28 -3.15 -48.60
C SER A 655 11.03 -4.20 -47.77
N LYS A 656 12.34 -3.98 -47.53
CA LYS A 656 13.16 -4.91 -46.74
C LYS A 656 12.63 -5.11 -45.30
N ASP A 657 12.02 -4.07 -44.73
CA ASP A 657 11.68 -4.01 -43.30
C ASP A 657 10.15 -3.87 -43.06
N GLY A 658 9.33 -3.83 -44.11
CA GLY A 658 7.88 -3.59 -44.00
C GLY A 658 7.15 -3.51 -45.34
N TYR A 659 5.86 -3.17 -45.31
CA TYR A 659 5.05 -3.04 -46.52
C TYR A 659 3.93 -2.01 -46.38
N TRP A 660 3.44 -1.52 -47.51
CA TRP A 660 2.31 -0.60 -47.60
C TRP A 660 1.00 -1.35 -47.79
N ILE A 661 0.01 -0.99 -46.97
CA ILE A 661 -1.37 -1.47 -47.03
C ILE A 661 -2.24 -0.30 -47.48
N LYS A 662 -3.09 -0.54 -48.47
CA LYS A 662 -4.09 0.43 -48.94
C LYS A 662 -5.49 0.02 -48.47
N PHE A 663 -6.23 1.02 -48.05
CA PHE A 663 -7.66 0.96 -47.76
C PHE A 663 -8.35 1.87 -48.77
N ASP A 664 -9.14 1.26 -49.66
CA ASP A 664 -9.84 2.01 -50.71
C ASP A 664 -10.95 2.88 -50.09
N GLY A 665 -10.98 4.16 -50.48
CA GLY A 665 -11.95 5.14 -50.01
C GLY A 665 -12.46 6.03 -51.15
N GLY A 666 -13.09 7.15 -50.80
CA GLY A 666 -13.66 8.11 -51.76
C GLY A 666 -14.96 7.65 -52.43
N SER A 667 -15.52 8.51 -53.28
CA SER A 667 -16.85 8.33 -53.89
C SER A 667 -16.99 7.09 -54.76
N GLU A 668 -15.89 6.60 -55.35
CA GLU A 668 -15.88 5.47 -56.29
C GLU A 668 -16.02 4.10 -55.61
N VAL A 669 -15.77 4.03 -54.30
CA VAL A 669 -15.90 2.79 -53.52
C VAL A 669 -17.34 2.67 -52.99
N SER A 670 -17.94 1.48 -53.00
CA SER A 670 -19.28 1.31 -52.44
C SER A 670 -19.31 1.62 -50.93
N GLN A 671 -20.44 2.11 -50.42
CA GLN A 671 -20.56 2.40 -48.98
C GLN A 671 -20.26 1.18 -48.11
N GLU A 672 -20.72 -0.01 -48.51
CA GLU A 672 -20.44 -1.26 -47.81
C GLU A 672 -18.93 -1.56 -47.76
N GLN A 673 -18.24 -1.40 -48.89
CA GLN A 673 -16.80 -1.65 -48.96
C GLN A 673 -16.00 -0.59 -48.18
N ARG A 674 -16.41 0.68 -48.21
CA ARG A 674 -15.81 1.74 -47.38
C ARG A 674 -15.99 1.45 -45.89
N GLN A 675 -17.17 1.01 -45.46
CA GLN A 675 -17.42 0.62 -44.07
C GLN A 675 -16.53 -0.55 -43.64
N LYS A 676 -16.40 -1.57 -44.49
CA LYS A 676 -15.48 -2.68 -44.26
C LYS A 676 -14.02 -2.21 -44.14
N ASN A 677 -13.58 -1.36 -45.06
CA ASN A 677 -12.22 -0.81 -45.05
C ASN A 677 -11.97 0.07 -43.82
N ALA A 678 -12.94 0.89 -43.40
CA ALA A 678 -12.85 1.74 -42.22
C ALA A 678 -12.70 0.92 -40.95
N LYS A 679 -13.47 -0.16 -40.84
CA LYS A 679 -13.37 -1.10 -39.74
C LYS A 679 -11.97 -1.73 -39.68
N GLU A 680 -11.51 -2.32 -40.77
CA GLU A 680 -10.18 -2.96 -40.85
C GLU A 680 -9.04 -1.96 -40.58
N LEU A 681 -9.14 -0.74 -41.11
CA LEU A 681 -8.20 0.35 -40.86
C LEU A 681 -8.17 0.70 -39.37
N SER A 682 -9.35 0.91 -38.76
CA SER A 682 -9.44 1.25 -37.34
C SER A 682 -8.84 0.19 -36.42
N GLN A 683 -8.95 -1.09 -36.77
CA GLN A 683 -8.38 -2.20 -36.02
C GLN A 683 -6.84 -2.23 -36.15
N LEU A 684 -6.31 -2.02 -37.36
CA LEU A 684 -4.87 -1.95 -37.61
C LEU A 684 -4.19 -0.85 -36.79
N VAL A 685 -4.83 0.31 -36.65
CA VAL A 685 -4.19 1.49 -36.06
C VAL A 685 -4.40 1.65 -34.55
N GLN A 686 -4.96 0.65 -33.85
CA GLN A 686 -5.18 0.73 -32.39
C GLN A 686 -3.87 0.94 -31.61
N ASN A 687 -2.75 0.38 -32.08
CA ASN A 687 -1.42 0.59 -31.49
C ASN A 687 -0.70 1.85 -32.04
N THR A 688 -1.45 2.92 -32.25
CA THR A 688 -0.89 4.21 -32.70
C THR A 688 -1.37 5.36 -31.82
N TYR A 689 -0.89 6.57 -32.05
CA TYR A 689 -1.51 7.79 -31.52
C TYR A 689 -2.44 8.45 -32.55
N TRP A 690 -3.00 7.71 -33.50
CA TRP A 690 -3.80 8.33 -34.56
C TRP A 690 -5.28 8.33 -34.19
N CYS A 691 -5.93 9.50 -34.31
CA CYS A 691 -7.39 9.62 -34.23
C CYS A 691 -8.14 8.71 -35.25
N THR A 692 -7.44 8.18 -36.27
CA THR A 692 -7.92 7.16 -37.21
C THR A 692 -8.53 5.93 -36.50
N LYS A 693 -8.11 5.61 -35.27
CA LYS A 693 -8.72 4.55 -34.43
C LYS A 693 -10.23 4.64 -34.36
N THR A 694 -10.76 5.85 -34.37
CA THR A 694 -12.20 6.11 -34.26
C THR A 694 -12.75 6.85 -35.48
N ASN A 695 -11.89 7.51 -36.26
CA ASN A 695 -12.30 8.36 -37.39
C ASN A 695 -12.02 7.73 -38.77
N ALA A 696 -11.62 6.46 -38.84
CA ALA A 696 -11.33 5.78 -40.11
C ALA A 696 -12.47 5.89 -41.15
N LYS A 697 -13.73 5.93 -40.70
CA LYS A 697 -14.91 6.04 -41.57
C LYS A 697 -14.93 7.36 -42.34
N SER A 698 -14.91 8.48 -41.61
CA SER A 698 -14.89 9.81 -42.25
C SER A 698 -13.62 10.01 -43.07
N GLN A 699 -12.47 9.53 -42.60
CA GLN A 699 -11.22 9.63 -43.35
C GLN A 699 -11.24 8.87 -44.68
N LEU A 700 -11.96 7.74 -44.76
CA LEU A 700 -12.13 6.99 -45.99
C LEU A 700 -13.27 7.51 -46.88
N ASP A 701 -14.17 8.35 -46.36
CA ASP A 701 -15.12 9.06 -47.22
C ASP A 701 -14.41 10.14 -48.06
N ASP A 702 -13.32 10.73 -47.53
CA ASP A 702 -12.53 11.76 -48.21
C ASP A 702 -11.60 11.20 -49.30
N GLY A 703 -11.12 9.96 -49.16
CA GLY A 703 -10.20 9.34 -50.12
C GLY A 703 -9.56 8.04 -49.61
N ASP A 704 -8.62 7.51 -50.38
CA ASP A 704 -7.84 6.33 -49.98
C ASP A 704 -7.00 6.57 -48.72
N PHE A 705 -6.70 5.51 -47.99
CA PHE A 705 -5.80 5.56 -46.83
C PHE A 705 -4.69 4.53 -46.97
N TYR A 706 -3.44 4.95 -46.71
CA TYR A 706 -2.27 4.09 -46.80
C TYR A 706 -1.60 3.99 -45.44
N VAL A 707 -1.21 2.77 -45.06
CA VAL A 707 -0.47 2.52 -43.82
C VAL A 707 0.80 1.74 -44.14
N TYR A 708 1.94 2.28 -43.74
CA TYR A 708 3.20 1.54 -43.74
C TYR A 708 3.34 0.79 -42.41
N VAL A 709 3.48 -0.53 -42.51
CA VAL A 709 3.67 -1.41 -41.36
C VAL A 709 5.02 -2.11 -41.42
N THR A 710 5.64 -2.28 -40.26
CA THR A 710 6.82 -3.14 -40.08
C THR A 710 6.44 -4.35 -39.25
N LYS A 711 7.14 -5.47 -39.44
CA LYS A 711 6.89 -6.70 -38.68
C LYS A 711 7.93 -6.89 -37.59
N SER A 712 7.49 -7.03 -36.34
CA SER A 712 8.33 -7.40 -35.19
C SER A 712 7.63 -8.51 -34.41
N ASP A 713 8.33 -9.58 -34.05
CA ASP A 713 7.79 -10.72 -33.25
C ASP A 713 6.41 -11.27 -33.67
N LYS A 714 6.15 -11.24 -34.99
CA LYS A 714 4.88 -11.64 -35.66
C LYS A 714 3.75 -10.61 -35.59
N GLU A 715 3.89 -9.50 -34.90
CA GLU A 715 2.94 -8.40 -34.88
C GLU A 715 3.22 -7.37 -35.98
N LEU A 716 2.14 -6.75 -36.49
CA LEU A 716 2.19 -5.69 -37.48
C LEU A 716 2.10 -4.34 -36.79
N LEU A 717 3.16 -3.54 -36.97
CA LEU A 717 3.31 -2.27 -36.27
C LEU A 717 3.19 -1.11 -37.26
N PRO A 718 2.09 -0.33 -37.21
CA PRO A 718 1.94 0.86 -38.04
C PRO A 718 2.99 1.92 -37.67
N ARG A 719 3.67 2.43 -38.68
CA ARG A 719 4.73 3.46 -38.51
C ARG A 719 4.34 4.79 -39.12
N ILE A 720 3.74 4.76 -40.31
CA ILE A 720 3.41 5.94 -41.10
C ILE A 720 2.03 5.73 -41.72
N ALA A 721 1.21 6.78 -41.71
CA ALA A 721 -0.05 6.83 -42.43
C ALA A 721 -0.03 7.97 -43.45
N ILE A 722 -0.68 7.73 -44.60
CA ILE A 722 -0.98 8.74 -45.61
C ILE A 722 -2.49 8.73 -45.82
N ARG A 723 -3.14 9.85 -45.51
CA ARG A 723 -4.55 10.09 -45.82
C ARG A 723 -4.66 10.84 -47.14
N MET A 724 -5.47 10.35 -48.07
CA MET A 724 -5.78 11.04 -49.32
C MET A 724 -7.07 11.83 -49.23
N GLU A 725 -7.16 12.88 -50.04
CA GLU A 725 -8.38 13.67 -50.30
C GLU A 725 -8.57 13.69 -51.82
N GLY A 726 -9.43 12.79 -52.31
CA GLY A 726 -9.46 12.41 -53.73
C GLY A 726 -8.08 11.95 -54.21
N ASP A 727 -7.53 12.61 -55.23
CA ASP A 727 -6.24 12.27 -55.84
C ASP A 727 -5.03 12.96 -55.18
N ARG A 728 -5.23 13.72 -54.09
CA ARG A 728 -4.17 14.48 -53.43
C ARG A 728 -3.85 13.91 -52.05
N VAL A 729 -2.60 14.06 -51.62
CA VAL A 729 -2.22 13.75 -50.24
C VAL A 729 -2.81 14.83 -49.34
N GLY A 730 -3.77 14.46 -48.50
CA GLY A 730 -4.31 15.33 -47.47
C GLY A 730 -3.34 15.43 -46.29
N GLU A 731 -2.78 14.30 -45.86
CA GLU A 731 -1.90 14.28 -44.69
C GLU A 731 -0.92 13.11 -44.69
N VAL A 732 0.28 13.34 -44.15
CA VAL A 732 1.26 12.28 -43.82
C VAL A 732 1.60 12.38 -42.34
N ARG A 733 1.42 11.30 -41.59
CA ARG A 733 1.71 11.27 -40.15
C ARG A 733 2.54 10.06 -39.74
N GLY A 734 3.51 10.29 -38.85
CA GLY A 734 4.25 9.23 -38.15
C GLY A 734 3.55 8.83 -36.84
N ASN A 735 4.09 7.85 -36.11
CA ASN A 735 3.52 7.33 -34.86
C ASN A 735 4.32 7.75 -33.60
N LYS A 736 4.78 9.01 -33.53
CA LYS A 736 5.71 9.49 -32.48
C LYS A 736 5.11 10.38 -31.39
N SER A 737 3.89 10.90 -31.54
CA SER A 737 3.35 11.89 -30.59
C SER A 737 1.91 11.60 -30.19
N SER A 738 1.63 11.64 -28.90
CA SER A 738 0.26 11.56 -28.35
C SER A 738 -0.60 12.77 -28.69
N SER A 739 -0.04 13.86 -29.21
CA SER A 739 -0.81 15.03 -29.67
C SER A 739 -1.66 14.77 -30.93
N GLN A 740 -1.56 13.57 -31.51
CA GLN A 740 -2.23 13.16 -32.75
C GLN A 740 -3.54 12.36 -32.50
N ASP A 741 -3.80 11.99 -31.25
CA ASP A 741 -5.03 11.35 -30.71
C ASP A 741 -5.81 12.41 -29.95
#